data_AF-A0A957S935-F1
#
_entry.id   AF-A0A957S935-F1
#
_cell.length_a   1.000
_cell.length_b   1.000
_cell.length_c   1.000
_cell.angle_alpha   90.00
_cell.angle_beta   90.00
_cell.angle_gamma   90.00
#
_symmetry.space_group_name_H-M   'P 1'
#
loop_
_entity.id
_entity.type
_entity.pdbx_description
1 polymer ?
#
loop_
_entity_poly.entity_id
_entity_poly.type
_entity_poly.pdbx_seq_one_letter_code
_entity_poly.pdbx_strand_id
1 'polypeptide(L)'
;VEAFEAALDAAQSATASSAQDHLEEAIALYQDDYLAGDPYADWAQAERERLRERYFAALLQLAALQAGDGQFAAAIAHCRRILARDEVRENAYQALMRYQAESGDSAGALLTYERCRHVLAEELGADPSPLTQALHQRILNGEITPPPPVLTRPTESQPVVTLSASEPLPQQVQMPILDQHRIEIFVGREAEVAQIERHLQEAAAGKGMLFLLAGEAGVGKTRLAFQVLKLAGDRGFTVLSAACQALEQQLPFAPLADAIGRYLYALSDGALLGLPAASLTQLAQIAPSLRNRLPELAAPATDGLLSAEENRQRLIDAIVAFLTSLAQLRPLVLFLDDLHWADAETMSVLSRLSQRIGEFPFLGLLTYRIEDRVDNQPLVTLLHSLRRTQLHLDLHLARFDPQQVQTFIEQFTGLPGQRSAELAEHLYAATQGNPLFVTEAMQALAEHSNGDAHAAPDTLNLQPLNLRRNQRVQELILERMERLPPPALKVLQIGAVIGRDFSLELLEGAATEDPIGGLEIYLARNYLLERPDERLDFCHQVVRQVAYDSMSTLQRRRLHQCVGDALRQLPRAAENPEEIAFHYRHAGAQARQLYARYSVLAGEKLLAVMGFRQAIEHFDDALFVLESSSVPDAELMRSALQGRGLAYESLLDPEGMANSYRQLQRWAHQQGDRPLLLTAHNRLTTMLALMGQQAESNQFLLELLELVSTDEAAAREHAVLIDLAERRRQIYSPLPADAKSATLWAAYTPPPPVVPNAVAQLQQA
;
A
#
# COMPACT_ATOMS: atom_id res chain seq x y z
N VAL A 1 28.57 35.12 -1.84
CA VAL A 1 29.80 34.72 -2.55
C VAL A 1 31.00 34.81 -1.62
N GLU A 2 31.38 36.00 -1.12
CA GLU A 2 32.55 36.15 -0.24
C GLU A 2 32.53 35.24 1.00
N ALA A 3 31.38 35.12 1.69
CA ALA A 3 31.24 34.21 2.84
C ALA A 3 31.36 32.71 2.46
N PHE A 4 30.88 32.34 1.27
CA PHE A 4 31.00 30.98 0.74
C PHE A 4 32.46 30.65 0.43
N GLU A 5 33.19 31.58 -0.18
CA GLU A 5 34.61 31.39 -0.48
C GLU A 5 35.46 31.35 0.79
N ALA A 6 35.19 32.22 1.77
CA ALA A 6 35.88 32.21 3.05
C ALA A 6 35.69 30.89 3.81
N ALA A 7 34.49 30.31 3.80
CA ALA A 7 34.20 29.02 4.41
C ALA A 7 34.94 27.86 3.71
N LEU A 8 35.04 27.88 2.38
CA LEU A 8 35.82 26.89 1.63
C LEU A 8 37.32 26.99 1.90
N ASP A 9 37.86 28.21 2.00
CA ASP A 9 39.28 28.43 2.29
C ASP A 9 39.62 28.04 3.75
N ALA A 10 38.69 28.26 4.68
CA ALA A 10 38.78 27.76 6.05
C ALA A 10 38.78 26.22 6.09
N ALA A 11 37.92 25.54 5.32
CA ALA A 11 37.89 24.09 5.24
C ALA A 11 39.20 23.47 4.73
N GLN A 12 39.92 24.15 3.83
CA GLN A 12 41.20 23.68 3.28
C GLN A 12 42.36 23.77 4.29
N SER A 13 42.26 24.67 5.28
CA SER A 13 43.31 24.91 6.27
C SER A 13 43.03 24.25 7.63
N ALA A 14 41.87 23.58 7.77
CA ALA A 14 41.36 23.01 9.00
C ALA A 14 41.70 21.52 9.18
N THR A 15 41.62 21.02 10.43
CA THR A 15 41.69 19.57 10.73
C THR A 15 40.41 18.85 10.28
N ALA A 16 40.43 17.51 10.10
CA ALA A 16 39.32 16.76 9.48
C ALA A 16 37.91 17.04 10.06
N SER A 17 37.77 17.11 11.38
CA SER A 17 36.48 17.40 12.03
C SER A 17 36.04 18.86 11.83
N SER A 18 36.95 19.82 11.98
CA SER A 18 36.66 21.24 11.70
C SER A 18 36.46 21.53 10.19
N ALA A 19 37.04 20.71 9.31
CA ALA A 19 36.86 20.83 7.87
C ALA A 19 35.45 20.40 7.45
N GLN A 20 34.85 19.43 8.15
CA GLN A 20 33.46 19.04 7.93
C GLN A 20 32.51 20.20 8.25
N ASP A 21 32.66 20.83 9.41
CA ASP A 21 31.81 21.96 9.85
C ASP A 21 31.87 23.14 8.85
N HIS A 22 33.07 23.49 8.38
CA HIS A 22 33.26 24.56 7.40
C HIS A 22 32.72 24.21 6.01
N LEU A 23 32.75 22.94 5.60
CA LEU A 23 32.13 22.49 4.34
C LEU A 23 30.60 22.53 4.42
N GLU A 24 30.02 22.13 5.55
CA GLU A 24 28.57 22.22 5.78
C GLU A 24 28.09 23.68 5.78
N GLU A 25 28.85 24.58 6.42
CA GLU A 25 28.61 26.02 6.37
C GLU A 25 28.67 26.57 4.94
N ALA A 26 29.69 26.21 4.16
CA ALA A 26 29.81 26.61 2.76
C ALA A 26 28.64 26.10 1.91
N ILE A 27 28.25 24.83 2.06
CA ILE A 27 27.14 24.23 1.31
C ILE A 27 25.81 24.90 1.66
N ALA A 28 25.60 25.31 2.91
CA ALA A 28 24.40 26.04 3.33
C ALA A 28 24.32 27.47 2.75
N LEU A 29 25.47 28.11 2.55
CA LEU A 29 25.56 29.44 1.93
C LEU A 29 25.30 29.44 0.42
N TYR A 30 25.45 28.30 -0.26
CA TYR A 30 25.10 28.13 -1.68
C TYR A 30 23.64 27.71 -1.83
N GLN A 31 22.75 28.71 -1.94
CA GLN A 31 21.31 28.47 -2.10
C GLN A 31 20.94 28.18 -3.56
N ASP A 32 21.41 29.03 -4.48
CA ASP A 32 21.12 28.95 -5.92
C ASP A 32 22.28 29.54 -6.73
N ASP A 33 22.22 29.46 -8.06
CA ASP A 33 23.23 30.04 -8.94
C ASP A 33 23.38 31.54 -8.74
N TYR A 34 24.62 32.02 -8.89
CA TYR A 34 24.94 33.44 -8.76
C TYR A 34 24.06 34.29 -9.70
N LEU A 35 23.32 35.24 -9.14
CA LEU A 35 22.32 36.03 -9.88
C LEU A 35 21.26 35.18 -10.60
N ALA A 36 20.68 34.18 -9.92
CA ALA A 36 19.59 33.34 -10.46
C ALA A 36 18.38 34.15 -10.97
N GLY A 37 18.12 35.34 -10.41
CA GLY A 37 17.05 36.25 -10.84
C GLY A 37 17.32 37.01 -12.15
N ASP A 38 18.53 36.92 -12.70
CA ASP A 38 18.89 37.52 -14.01
C ASP A 38 19.66 36.51 -14.87
N PRO A 39 19.01 35.42 -15.31
CA PRO A 39 19.65 34.30 -16.00
C PRO A 39 20.33 34.69 -17.33
N TYR A 40 20.00 35.85 -17.91
CA TYR A 40 20.52 36.35 -19.19
C TYR A 40 21.73 37.29 -19.06
N ALA A 41 22.28 37.44 -17.85
CA ALA A 41 23.54 38.15 -17.63
C ALA A 41 24.74 37.34 -18.16
N ASP A 42 25.01 37.41 -19.46
CA ASP A 42 26.10 36.66 -20.13
C ASP A 42 27.48 36.92 -19.50
N TRP A 43 27.71 38.13 -18.97
CA TRP A 43 28.95 38.48 -18.27
C TRP A 43 29.15 37.71 -16.95
N ALA A 44 28.08 37.16 -16.36
CA ALA A 44 28.10 36.41 -15.10
C ALA A 44 28.21 34.90 -15.31
N GLN A 45 28.16 34.38 -16.55
CA GLN A 45 28.17 32.95 -16.84
C GLN A 45 29.43 32.23 -16.33
N ALA A 46 30.61 32.82 -16.59
CA ALA A 46 31.88 32.27 -16.11
C ALA A 46 31.96 32.21 -14.57
N GLU A 47 31.36 33.20 -13.90
CA GLU A 47 31.33 33.25 -12.44
C GLU A 47 30.33 32.26 -11.83
N ARG A 48 29.18 32.05 -12.49
CA ARG A 48 28.22 31.00 -12.14
C ARG A 48 28.86 29.62 -12.23
N GLU A 49 29.52 29.34 -13.34
CA GLU A 49 30.18 28.05 -13.55
C GLU A 49 31.31 27.83 -12.54
N ARG A 50 32.14 28.85 -12.28
CA ARG A 50 33.19 28.80 -11.25
C ARG A 50 32.62 28.45 -9.87
N LEU A 51 31.56 29.12 -9.44
CA LEU A 51 30.96 28.91 -8.12
C LEU A 51 30.24 27.56 -8.02
N ARG A 52 29.59 27.12 -9.10
CA ARG A 52 28.92 25.80 -9.17
C ARG A 52 29.93 24.66 -9.10
N GLU A 53 31.07 24.76 -9.80
CA GLU A 53 32.16 23.78 -9.71
C GLU A 53 32.73 23.71 -8.29
N ARG A 54 32.97 24.86 -7.64
CA ARG A 54 33.43 24.89 -6.24
C ARG A 54 32.42 24.24 -5.29
N TYR A 55 31.13 24.44 -5.52
CA TYR A 55 30.06 23.85 -4.74
C TYR A 55 29.97 22.32 -4.90
N PHE A 56 30.05 21.80 -6.13
CA PHE A 56 30.09 20.35 -6.35
C PHE A 56 31.34 19.70 -5.77
N ALA A 57 32.49 20.37 -5.88
CA ALA A 57 33.73 19.90 -5.24
C ALA A 57 33.58 19.82 -3.71
N ALA A 58 32.95 20.81 -3.09
CA ALA A 58 32.68 20.82 -1.64
C ALA A 58 31.74 19.68 -1.23
N LEU A 59 30.68 19.40 -2.00
CA LEU A 59 29.78 18.28 -1.75
C LEU A 59 30.48 16.91 -1.85
N LEU A 60 31.34 16.70 -2.85
CA LEU A 60 32.12 15.47 -2.98
C LEU A 60 33.13 15.31 -1.84
N GLN A 61 33.75 16.42 -1.40
CA GLN A 61 34.70 16.41 -0.30
C GLN A 61 34.02 16.09 1.04
N LEU A 62 32.85 16.68 1.29
CA LEU A 62 32.04 16.38 2.46
C LEU A 62 31.56 14.92 2.46
N ALA A 63 31.08 14.43 1.32
CA ALA A 63 30.67 13.04 1.15
C ALA A 63 31.82 12.06 1.43
N ALA A 64 33.04 12.39 1.01
CA ALA A 64 34.22 11.56 1.28
C ALA A 64 34.62 11.52 2.76
N LEU A 65 34.51 12.64 3.48
CA LEU A 65 34.77 12.70 4.92
C LEU A 65 33.72 11.88 5.69
N GLN A 66 32.43 12.07 5.39
CA GLN A 66 31.33 11.34 6.02
C GLN A 66 31.38 9.84 5.73
N ALA A 67 31.72 9.43 4.50
CA ALA A 67 31.93 8.02 4.17
C ALA A 67 33.13 7.43 4.93
N GLY A 68 34.19 8.22 5.13
CA GLY A 68 35.34 7.86 5.98
C GLY A 68 34.95 7.58 7.43
N ASP A 69 33.93 8.27 7.93
CA ASP A 69 33.35 8.09 9.28
C ASP A 69 32.22 7.04 9.34
N GLY A 70 31.95 6.34 8.22
CA GLY A 70 30.90 5.30 8.12
C GLY A 70 29.47 5.84 7.94
N GLN A 71 29.30 7.14 7.73
CA GLN A 71 28.00 7.79 7.50
C GLN A 71 27.59 7.72 6.02
N PHE A 72 27.46 6.51 5.48
CA PHE A 72 27.20 6.31 4.04
C PHE A 72 25.88 6.92 3.55
N ALA A 73 24.84 6.98 4.39
CA ALA A 73 23.56 7.57 4.02
C ALA A 73 23.67 9.07 3.68
N ALA A 74 24.45 9.82 4.47
CA ALA A 74 24.69 11.25 4.23
C ALA A 74 25.57 11.45 2.97
N ALA A 75 26.63 10.66 2.83
CA ALA A 75 27.50 10.69 1.65
C ALA A 75 26.73 10.39 0.34
N ILE A 76 25.86 9.39 0.35
CA ILE A 76 24.97 9.03 -0.78
C ILE A 76 24.02 10.18 -1.11
N ALA A 77 23.45 10.86 -0.10
CA ALA A 77 22.57 12.00 -0.30
C ALA A 77 23.29 13.17 -0.99
N HIS A 78 24.53 13.47 -0.60
CA HIS A 78 25.33 14.51 -1.25
C HIS A 78 25.64 14.18 -2.72
N CYS A 79 26.01 12.93 -3.04
CA CYS A 79 26.23 12.51 -4.43
C CYS A 79 24.96 12.63 -5.28
N ARG A 80 23.78 12.25 -4.75
CA ARG A 80 22.50 12.43 -5.43
C ARG A 80 22.14 13.90 -5.64
N ARG A 81 22.47 14.78 -4.68
CA ARG A 81 22.27 16.23 -4.80
C ARG A 81 23.11 16.87 -5.91
N ILE A 82 24.29 16.32 -6.19
CA ILE A 82 25.11 16.72 -7.35
C ILE A 82 24.44 16.28 -8.64
N LEU A 83 24.08 14.99 -8.74
CA LEU A 83 23.48 14.41 -9.94
C LEU A 83 22.13 15.02 -10.29
N ALA A 84 21.35 15.49 -9.31
CA ALA A 84 20.11 16.21 -9.55
C ALA A 84 20.29 17.59 -10.22
N ARG A 85 21.50 18.17 -10.15
CA ARG A 85 21.83 19.46 -10.79
C ARG A 85 22.69 19.29 -12.04
N ASP A 86 23.44 18.20 -12.15
CA ASP A 86 24.31 17.87 -13.28
C ASP A 86 24.36 16.35 -13.46
N GLU A 87 23.48 15.84 -14.32
CA GLU A 87 23.26 14.40 -14.50
C GLU A 87 24.38 13.71 -15.26
N VAL A 88 25.22 14.42 -16.02
CA VAL A 88 26.34 13.84 -16.79
C VAL A 88 27.64 13.76 -15.99
N ARG A 89 27.60 14.17 -14.72
CA ARG A 89 28.78 14.27 -13.87
C ARG A 89 29.24 12.92 -13.34
N GLU A 90 30.10 12.27 -14.13
CA GLU A 90 30.54 10.89 -13.92
C GLU A 90 31.25 10.65 -12.58
N ASN A 91 31.99 11.62 -12.05
CA ASN A 91 32.67 11.48 -10.75
C ASN A 91 31.69 11.36 -9.57
N ALA A 92 30.47 11.93 -9.67
CA ALA A 92 29.43 11.78 -8.67
C ALA A 92 28.78 10.39 -8.74
N TYR A 93 28.65 9.80 -9.94
CA TYR A 93 28.26 8.39 -10.08
C TYR A 93 29.31 7.45 -9.50
N GLN A 94 30.60 7.70 -9.74
CA GLN A 94 31.68 6.90 -9.16
C GLN A 94 31.63 6.92 -7.62
N ALA A 95 31.44 8.10 -7.02
CA ALA A 95 31.32 8.23 -5.58
C ALA A 95 30.05 7.54 -5.04
N LEU A 96 28.90 7.71 -5.72
CA LEU A 96 27.64 7.07 -5.34
C LEU A 96 27.72 5.54 -5.39
N MET A 97 28.23 4.98 -6.50
CA MET A 97 28.44 3.54 -6.68
C MET A 97 29.35 2.98 -5.58
N ARG A 98 30.41 3.72 -5.25
CA ARG A 98 31.35 3.33 -4.20
C ARG A 98 30.70 3.30 -2.82
N TYR A 99 29.98 4.35 -2.44
CA TYR A 99 29.37 4.43 -1.10
C TYR A 99 28.21 3.45 -0.94
N GLN A 100 27.44 3.16 -1.99
CA GLN A 100 26.43 2.12 -1.98
C GLN A 100 27.05 0.73 -1.81
N ALA A 101 28.14 0.43 -2.54
CA ALA A 101 28.84 -0.85 -2.38
C ALA A 101 29.50 -0.97 -0.99
N GLU A 102 30.14 0.09 -0.48
CA GLU A 102 30.74 0.13 0.87
C GLU A 102 29.69 0.05 1.99
N SER A 103 28.44 0.48 1.75
CA SER A 103 27.32 0.33 2.69
C SER A 103 26.59 -1.02 2.61
N GLY A 104 27.02 -1.92 1.71
CA GLY A 104 26.40 -3.24 1.50
C GLY A 104 25.24 -3.28 0.49
N ASP A 105 24.98 -2.19 -0.23
CA ASP A 105 24.01 -2.09 -1.33
C ASP A 105 24.68 -2.28 -2.70
N SER A 106 25.29 -3.45 -2.91
CA SER A 106 25.96 -3.76 -4.18
C SER A 106 24.97 -3.80 -5.36
N ALA A 107 23.71 -4.17 -5.13
CA ALA A 107 22.67 -4.18 -6.16
C ALA A 107 22.32 -2.77 -6.63
N GLY A 108 22.13 -1.82 -5.69
CA GLY A 108 21.90 -0.42 -6.02
C GLY A 108 23.10 0.25 -6.70
N ALA A 109 24.32 -0.16 -6.38
CA ALA A 109 25.53 0.31 -7.05
C ALA A 109 25.62 -0.15 -8.52
N LEU A 110 25.22 -1.39 -8.83
CA LEU A 110 25.17 -1.92 -10.20
C LEU A 110 24.08 -1.21 -11.03
N LEU A 111 22.91 -0.95 -10.45
CA LEU A 111 21.87 -0.15 -11.10
C LEU A 111 22.31 1.29 -11.36
N THR A 112 23.09 1.86 -10.44
CA THR A 112 23.68 3.20 -10.61
C THR A 112 24.69 3.24 -11.76
N TYR A 113 25.46 2.17 -11.98
CA TYR A 113 26.32 2.05 -13.15
C TYR A 113 25.53 2.01 -14.46
N GLU A 114 24.46 1.20 -14.52
CA GLU A 114 23.62 1.12 -15.72
C GLU A 114 22.97 2.48 -16.02
N ARG A 115 22.55 3.21 -14.98
CA ARG A 115 22.06 4.59 -15.11
C ARG A 115 23.15 5.53 -15.64
N CYS A 116 24.36 5.49 -15.07
CA CYS A 116 25.49 6.28 -15.55
C CYS A 116 25.81 6.00 -17.02
N ARG A 117 25.83 4.72 -17.42
CA ARG A 117 26.04 4.28 -18.80
C ARG A 117 24.97 4.78 -19.74
N HIS A 118 23.70 4.71 -19.33
CA HIS A 118 22.58 5.21 -20.11
C HIS A 118 22.66 6.72 -20.30
N VAL A 119 22.84 7.47 -19.21
CA VAL A 119 22.87 8.94 -19.23
C VAL A 119 24.06 9.47 -20.04
N LEU A 120 25.26 8.90 -19.90
CA LEU A 120 26.42 9.31 -20.70
C LEU A 120 26.27 8.97 -22.19
N ALA A 121 25.66 7.82 -22.51
CA ALA A 121 25.41 7.43 -23.89
C ALA A 121 24.36 8.31 -24.57
N GLU A 122 23.33 8.73 -23.85
CA GLU A 122 22.26 9.59 -24.38
C GLU A 122 22.68 11.06 -24.47
N GLU A 123 23.28 11.62 -23.41
CA GLU A 123 23.56 13.05 -23.32
C GLU A 123 24.89 13.45 -23.98
N LEU A 124 25.90 12.57 -23.92
CA LEU A 124 27.25 12.85 -24.43
C LEU A 124 27.67 11.94 -25.59
N GLY A 125 26.85 10.93 -25.95
CA GLY A 125 27.23 9.94 -26.96
C GLY A 125 28.48 9.14 -26.58
N ALA A 126 28.78 9.03 -25.29
CA ALA A 126 30.02 8.48 -24.77
C ALA A 126 29.76 7.32 -23.80
N ASP A 127 30.62 6.30 -23.83
CA ASP A 127 30.61 5.24 -22.83
C ASP A 127 31.23 5.74 -21.51
N PRO A 128 30.87 5.13 -20.36
CA PRO A 128 31.53 5.41 -19.08
C PRO A 128 33.05 5.26 -19.20
N SER A 129 33.77 6.15 -18.53
CA SER A 129 35.23 6.14 -18.45
C SER A 129 35.78 4.80 -17.94
N PRO A 130 37.04 4.47 -18.28
CA PRO A 130 37.69 3.24 -17.80
C PRO A 130 37.71 3.11 -16.26
N LEU A 131 37.73 4.23 -15.53
CA LEU A 131 37.68 4.24 -14.06
C LEU A 131 36.31 3.78 -13.54
N THR A 132 35.21 4.23 -14.16
CA THR A 132 33.84 3.83 -13.81
C THR A 132 33.59 2.37 -14.17
N GLN A 133 34.07 1.93 -15.34
CA GLN A 133 33.98 0.53 -15.76
C GLN A 133 34.76 -0.41 -14.83
N ALA A 134 35.96 0.01 -14.41
CA ALA A 134 36.75 -0.75 -13.44
C ALA A 134 36.07 -0.81 -12.06
N LEU A 135 35.44 0.28 -11.61
CA LEU A 135 34.66 0.29 -10.37
C LEU A 135 33.47 -0.68 -10.43
N HIS A 136 32.73 -0.67 -11.54
CA HIS A 136 31.65 -1.61 -11.80
C HIS A 136 32.13 -3.07 -11.75
N GLN A 137 33.24 -3.41 -12.43
CA GLN A 137 33.80 -4.77 -12.39
C GLN A 137 34.20 -5.19 -10.97
N ARG A 138 34.80 -4.30 -10.18
CA ARG A 138 35.16 -4.58 -8.78
C ARG A 138 33.93 -4.84 -7.90
N ILE A 139 32.84 -4.09 -8.11
CA ILE A 139 31.58 -4.31 -7.39
C ILE A 139 30.95 -5.64 -7.80
N LEU A 140 30.92 -5.93 -9.10
CA LEU A 140 30.37 -7.17 -9.67
C LEU A 140 31.12 -8.42 -9.20
N ASN A 141 32.44 -8.31 -9.02
CA ASN A 141 33.30 -9.37 -8.47
C ASN A 141 33.26 -9.48 -6.94
N GLY A 142 32.54 -8.58 -6.25
CA GLY A 142 32.48 -8.54 -4.78
C GLY A 142 33.79 -8.10 -4.11
N GLU A 143 34.66 -7.40 -4.82
CA GLU A 143 35.97 -6.91 -4.33
C GLU A 143 35.84 -5.65 -3.45
N ILE A 144 34.67 -5.01 -3.45
CA ILE A 144 34.31 -3.94 -2.53
C ILE A 144 33.45 -4.56 -1.44
N THR A 145 34.10 -4.94 -0.35
CA THR A 145 33.43 -5.45 0.84
C THR A 145 33.17 -4.32 1.82
N PRO A 146 32.04 -4.36 2.56
CA PRO A 146 31.79 -3.38 3.60
C PRO A 146 32.95 -3.41 4.60
N PRO A 147 33.40 -2.26 5.12
CA PRO A 147 34.43 -2.25 6.14
C PRO A 147 33.98 -3.16 7.29
N PRO A 148 34.87 -4.00 7.85
CA PRO A 148 34.53 -4.76 9.05
C PRO A 148 34.03 -3.77 10.08
N PRO A 149 32.93 -4.05 10.80
CA PRO A 149 32.37 -3.11 11.75
C PRO A 149 33.51 -2.68 12.67
N VAL A 150 33.89 -1.40 12.58
CA VAL A 150 34.85 -0.82 13.52
C VAL A 150 34.11 -0.85 14.84
N LEU A 151 34.34 -1.89 15.61
CA LEU A 151 34.09 -1.93 17.04
C LEU A 151 35.01 -0.87 17.63
N THR A 152 34.60 0.39 17.56
CA THR A 152 35.16 1.46 18.37
C THR A 152 35.03 0.97 19.80
N ARG A 153 36.16 0.58 20.39
CA ARG A 153 36.26 0.38 21.83
C ARG A 153 35.67 1.63 22.49
N PRO A 154 34.75 1.48 23.46
CA PRO A 154 34.11 2.63 24.06
C PRO A 154 35.20 3.46 24.73
N THR A 155 35.51 4.60 24.12
CA THR A 155 36.23 5.67 24.80
C THR A 155 35.13 6.45 25.52
N GLU A 156 35.34 6.55 26.82
CA GLU A 156 34.47 7.11 27.84
C GLU A 156 33.47 8.18 27.39
N SER A 157 32.22 7.96 27.82
CA SER A 157 31.28 9.01 28.19
C SER A 157 30.60 9.80 27.07
N GLN A 158 29.80 9.13 26.24
CA GLN A 158 28.49 9.67 25.86
C GLN A 158 27.45 8.54 25.95
N PRO A 159 26.26 8.77 26.54
CA PRO A 159 25.31 7.70 26.76
C PRO A 159 24.71 7.31 25.41
N VAL A 160 25.19 6.18 24.87
CA VAL A 160 24.34 5.30 24.07
C VAL A 160 23.12 5.05 24.93
N VAL A 161 21.95 5.49 24.46
CA VAL A 161 20.69 4.92 24.90
C VAL A 161 20.73 3.47 24.43
N THR A 162 21.39 2.64 25.23
CA THR A 162 20.98 1.26 25.42
C THR A 162 19.49 1.38 25.68
N LEU A 163 18.68 0.66 24.92
CA LEU A 163 17.32 0.36 25.35
C LEU A 163 17.46 -0.13 26.79
N SER A 164 17.21 0.76 27.74
CA SER A 164 17.05 0.38 29.12
C SER A 164 15.83 -0.50 29.08
N ALA A 165 16.08 -1.81 29.18
CA ALA A 165 15.10 -2.84 29.43
C ALA A 165 14.36 -2.50 30.74
N SER A 166 13.46 -1.54 30.64
CA SER A 166 12.62 -1.09 31.74
C SER A 166 11.16 -1.42 31.47
N GLU A 167 10.76 -1.56 30.19
CA GLU A 167 9.50 -2.23 29.83
C GLU A 167 9.68 -3.13 28.60
N PRO A 168 9.52 -4.46 28.71
CA PRO A 168 9.34 -5.29 27.52
C PRO A 168 8.07 -4.85 26.78
N LEU A 169 8.09 -4.81 25.44
CA LEU A 169 6.87 -4.59 24.65
C LEU A 169 5.74 -5.49 25.19
N PRO A 170 4.55 -4.93 25.49
CA PRO A 170 3.47 -5.69 26.10
C PRO A 170 3.11 -6.87 25.23
N GLN A 171 2.78 -7.99 25.88
CA GLN A 171 2.25 -9.14 25.17
C GLN A 171 0.81 -8.82 24.77
N GLN A 172 0.63 -8.33 23.54
CA GLN A 172 -0.70 -8.10 23.01
C GLN A 172 -1.11 -9.27 22.12
N VAL A 173 -2.27 -9.81 22.45
CA VAL A 173 -2.88 -10.90 21.73
C VAL A 173 -4.16 -10.36 21.10
N GLN A 174 -4.07 -10.03 19.81
CA GLN A 174 -5.23 -9.67 19.02
C GLN A 174 -5.81 -10.96 18.45
N MET A 175 -6.91 -11.42 19.05
CA MET A 175 -7.62 -12.60 18.59
C MET A 175 -8.68 -12.23 17.55
N PRO A 176 -8.98 -13.12 16.58
CA PRO A 176 -10.19 -12.97 15.80
C PRO A 176 -11.40 -13.13 16.73
N ILE A 177 -12.41 -12.28 16.53
CA ILE A 177 -13.64 -12.31 17.31
C ILE A 177 -14.44 -13.55 16.90
N LEU A 178 -14.80 -14.37 17.89
CA LEU A 178 -15.62 -15.58 17.75
C LEU A 178 -16.64 -15.64 18.89
N ASP A 179 -17.78 -16.27 18.64
CA ASP A 179 -18.84 -16.49 19.63
C ASP A 179 -18.35 -17.36 20.79
N GLN A 180 -18.37 -16.83 22.01
CA GLN A 180 -17.85 -17.47 23.23
C GLN A 180 -18.48 -18.84 23.53
N HIS A 181 -19.79 -19.02 23.28
CA HIS A 181 -20.47 -20.31 23.50
C HIS A 181 -20.01 -21.38 22.51
N ARG A 182 -19.50 -20.97 21.35
CA ARG A 182 -18.94 -21.86 20.32
C ARG A 182 -17.43 -22.11 20.50
N ILE A 183 -16.79 -21.45 21.48
CA ILE A 183 -15.36 -21.63 21.79
C ILE A 183 -15.09 -22.85 22.67
N GLU A 184 -16.10 -23.41 23.32
CA GLU A 184 -15.90 -24.52 24.26
C GLU A 184 -15.80 -25.89 23.57
N ILE A 185 -16.51 -26.10 22.47
CA ILE A 185 -16.55 -27.39 21.75
C ILE A 185 -15.53 -27.35 20.60
N PHE A 186 -14.60 -28.31 20.62
CA PHE A 186 -13.54 -28.45 19.61
C PHE A 186 -13.24 -29.93 19.40
N VAL A 187 -13.45 -30.42 18.18
CA VAL A 187 -13.45 -31.86 17.87
C VAL A 187 -12.68 -32.12 16.58
N GLY A 188 -11.90 -33.19 16.54
CA GLY A 188 -11.43 -33.80 15.29
C GLY A 188 -10.31 -33.03 14.59
N ARG A 189 -9.58 -32.21 15.35
CA ARG A 189 -8.50 -31.34 14.88
C ARG A 189 -7.20 -31.51 15.67
N GLU A 190 -7.10 -32.60 16.42
CA GLU A 190 -6.00 -32.85 17.35
C GLU A 190 -4.67 -33.01 16.60
N ALA A 191 -4.70 -33.63 15.41
CA ALA A 191 -3.52 -33.82 14.58
C ALA A 191 -3.00 -32.50 14.01
N GLU A 192 -3.89 -31.67 13.46
CA GLU A 192 -3.54 -30.35 12.92
C GLU A 192 -3.03 -29.41 14.01
N VAL A 193 -3.68 -29.39 15.18
CA VAL A 193 -3.21 -28.62 16.34
C VAL A 193 -1.82 -29.10 16.77
N ALA A 194 -1.60 -30.40 16.95
CA ALA A 194 -0.31 -30.94 17.37
C ALA A 194 0.81 -30.63 16.36
N GLN A 195 0.51 -30.60 15.06
CA GLN A 195 1.47 -30.25 14.02
C GLN A 195 1.86 -28.77 14.10
N ILE A 196 0.88 -27.87 14.24
CA ILE A 196 1.15 -26.43 14.36
C ILE A 196 1.85 -26.12 15.68
N GLU A 197 1.44 -26.78 16.77
CA GLU A 197 2.04 -26.63 18.10
C GLU A 197 3.53 -26.98 18.12
N ARG A 198 3.93 -28.04 17.40
CA ARG A 198 5.35 -28.40 17.23
C ARG A 198 6.14 -27.27 16.57
N HIS A 199 5.60 -26.68 15.52
CA HIS A 199 6.28 -25.59 14.81
C HIS A 199 6.21 -24.26 15.55
N LEU A 200 5.22 -24.06 16.42
CA LEU A 200 5.21 -22.97 17.41
C LEU A 200 6.43 -23.06 18.34
N GLN A 201 6.81 -24.26 18.78
CA GLN A 201 8.03 -24.45 19.58
C GLN A 201 9.31 -24.18 18.77
N GLU A 202 9.35 -24.62 17.51
CA GLU A 202 10.48 -24.35 16.62
C GLU A 202 10.60 -22.86 16.27
N ALA A 203 9.48 -22.18 16.07
CA ALA A 203 9.42 -20.73 15.86
C ALA A 203 9.90 -19.98 17.10
N ALA A 204 9.52 -20.39 18.31
CA ALA A 204 10.08 -19.81 19.54
C ALA A 204 11.61 -19.95 19.61
N ALA A 205 12.17 -20.99 18.99
CA ALA A 205 13.62 -21.22 18.87
C ALA A 205 14.27 -20.52 17.65
N GLY A 206 13.55 -19.63 16.95
CA GLY A 206 14.05 -18.82 15.83
C GLY A 206 13.86 -19.43 14.44
N LYS A 207 13.16 -20.57 14.31
CA LYS A 207 12.87 -21.20 13.00
C LYS A 207 11.46 -20.88 12.55
N GLY A 208 11.30 -19.80 11.82
CA GLY A 208 9.99 -19.36 11.37
C GLY A 208 9.41 -20.17 10.21
N MET A 209 8.08 -20.17 10.08
CA MET A 209 7.34 -20.92 9.07
C MET A 209 5.95 -20.34 8.78
N LEU A 210 5.43 -20.58 7.57
CA LEU A 210 4.05 -20.27 7.19
C LEU A 210 3.19 -21.54 7.12
N PHE A 211 1.97 -21.47 7.64
CA PHE A 211 0.95 -22.50 7.48
C PHE A 211 -0.16 -21.98 6.57
N LEU A 212 -0.46 -22.75 5.53
CA LEU A 212 -1.58 -22.52 4.63
C LEU A 212 -2.73 -23.44 5.03
N LEU A 213 -3.76 -22.87 5.65
CA LEU A 213 -4.97 -23.56 6.05
C LEU A 213 -5.98 -23.49 4.90
N ALA A 214 -6.08 -24.57 4.14
CA ALA A 214 -6.94 -24.67 2.97
C ALA A 214 -8.17 -25.53 3.27
N GLY A 215 -9.35 -25.07 2.85
CA GLY A 215 -10.56 -25.87 2.99
C GLY A 215 -11.82 -25.12 2.57
N GLU A 216 -12.92 -25.84 2.46
CA GLU A 216 -14.22 -25.27 2.07
C GLU A 216 -14.74 -24.23 3.08
N ALA A 217 -15.72 -23.43 2.67
CA ALA A 217 -16.41 -22.52 3.58
C ALA A 217 -17.06 -23.27 4.77
N GLY A 218 -16.91 -22.74 5.98
CA GLY A 218 -17.49 -23.33 7.19
C GLY A 218 -16.77 -24.57 7.76
N VAL A 219 -15.68 -25.03 7.14
CA VAL A 219 -14.95 -26.24 7.60
C VAL A 219 -14.19 -26.08 8.94
N GLY A 220 -14.14 -24.86 9.48
CA GLY A 220 -13.50 -24.56 10.77
C GLY A 220 -12.06 -24.03 10.68
N LYS A 221 -11.63 -23.46 9.55
CA LYS A 221 -10.30 -22.83 9.39
C LYS A 221 -10.01 -21.78 10.48
N THR A 222 -10.88 -20.77 10.60
CA THR A 222 -10.77 -19.71 11.61
C THR A 222 -10.84 -20.27 13.04
N ARG A 223 -11.61 -21.35 13.26
CA ARG A 223 -11.74 -22.00 14.57
C ARG A 223 -10.45 -22.72 14.98
N LEU A 224 -9.82 -23.45 14.06
CA LEU A 224 -8.51 -24.06 14.27
C LEU A 224 -7.46 -22.97 14.54
N ALA A 225 -7.44 -21.92 13.71
CA ALA A 225 -6.52 -20.80 13.90
C ALA A 225 -6.71 -20.16 15.28
N PHE A 226 -7.95 -19.86 15.69
CA PHE A 226 -8.23 -19.33 17.03
C PHE A 226 -7.67 -20.21 18.15
N GLN A 227 -7.83 -21.53 18.08
CA GLN A 227 -7.30 -22.44 19.10
C GLN A 227 -5.77 -22.35 19.19
N VAL A 228 -5.09 -22.28 18.04
CA VAL A 228 -3.63 -22.12 17.95
C VAL A 228 -3.19 -20.75 18.46
N LEU A 229 -3.89 -19.69 18.08
CA LEU A 229 -3.58 -18.32 18.49
C LEU A 229 -3.70 -18.15 20.00
N LYS A 230 -4.71 -18.75 20.62
CA LYS A 230 -4.87 -18.77 22.08
C LYS A 230 -3.68 -19.47 22.74
N LEU A 231 -3.31 -20.64 22.23
CA LEU A 231 -2.14 -21.38 22.73
C LEU A 231 -0.83 -20.61 22.53
N ALA A 232 -0.68 -19.88 21.43
CA ALA A 232 0.49 -19.01 21.20
C ALA A 232 0.54 -17.86 22.19
N GLY A 233 -0.60 -17.20 22.44
CA GLY A 233 -0.76 -16.19 23.49
C GLY A 233 -0.41 -16.75 24.86
N ASP A 234 -0.91 -17.91 25.25
CA ASP A 234 -0.56 -18.53 26.54
C ASP A 234 0.94 -18.86 26.66
N ARG A 235 1.65 -19.01 25.53
CA ARG A 235 3.09 -19.30 25.43
C ARG A 235 3.98 -18.07 25.31
N GLY A 236 3.44 -16.86 25.43
CA GLY A 236 4.26 -15.64 25.44
C GLY A 236 4.46 -15.00 24.06
N PHE A 237 3.82 -15.50 23.00
CA PHE A 237 3.89 -14.88 21.67
C PHE A 237 3.08 -13.58 21.63
N THR A 238 3.54 -12.64 20.81
CA THR A 238 2.70 -11.55 20.30
C THR A 238 1.81 -12.13 19.20
N VAL A 239 0.50 -11.83 19.22
CA VAL A 239 -0.44 -12.31 18.20
C VAL A 239 -1.06 -11.12 17.48
N LEU A 240 -0.86 -11.07 16.17
CA LEU A 240 -1.52 -10.13 15.27
C LEU A 240 -2.50 -10.90 14.40
N SER A 241 -3.74 -10.43 14.32
CA SER A 241 -4.78 -11.05 13.48
C SER A 241 -5.45 -10.02 12.59
N ALA A 242 -5.60 -10.32 11.31
CA ALA A 242 -6.44 -9.58 10.38
C ALA A 242 -7.37 -10.53 9.62
N ALA A 243 -8.50 -10.03 9.17
CA ALA A 243 -9.36 -10.73 8.24
C ALA A 243 -9.43 -9.94 6.94
N CYS A 244 -9.23 -10.60 5.82
CA CYS A 244 -9.33 -9.95 4.51
C CYS A 244 -10.81 -9.86 4.12
N GLN A 245 -11.24 -8.69 3.67
CA GLN A 245 -12.64 -8.47 3.27
C GLN A 245 -12.75 -8.18 1.79
N ALA A 246 -13.85 -8.62 1.17
CA ALA A 246 -14.11 -8.33 -0.25
C ALA A 246 -14.14 -6.81 -0.55
N LEU A 247 -14.60 -6.00 0.41
CA LEU A 247 -14.61 -4.53 0.33
C LEU A 247 -13.20 -3.91 0.28
N GLU A 248 -12.20 -4.62 0.82
CA GLU A 248 -10.84 -4.12 1.02
C GLU A 248 -9.88 -4.57 -0.09
N GLN A 249 -10.34 -5.38 -1.06
CA GLN A 249 -9.50 -5.89 -2.16
C GLN A 249 -8.82 -4.79 -2.98
N GLN A 250 -9.45 -3.61 -3.06
CA GLN A 250 -8.94 -2.44 -3.79
C GLN A 250 -8.19 -1.46 -2.88
N LEU A 251 -8.01 -1.78 -1.60
CA LEU A 251 -7.29 -0.93 -0.65
C LEU A 251 -5.89 -1.53 -0.39
N PRO A 252 -4.81 -0.88 -0.84
CA PRO A 252 -3.46 -1.38 -0.62
C PRO A 252 -3.17 -1.63 0.85
N PHE A 253 -2.67 -2.82 1.16
CA PHE A 253 -2.26 -3.22 2.51
C PHE A 253 -3.36 -3.22 3.57
N ALA A 254 -4.65 -3.09 3.23
CA ALA A 254 -5.71 -2.83 4.21
C ALA A 254 -5.74 -3.80 5.40
N PRO A 255 -5.67 -5.14 5.22
CA PRO A 255 -5.67 -6.07 6.35
C PRO A 255 -4.45 -5.88 7.27
N LEU A 256 -3.27 -5.59 6.69
CA LEU A 256 -2.05 -5.36 7.46
C LEU A 256 -2.07 -3.99 8.14
N ALA A 257 -2.58 -2.96 7.48
CA ALA A 257 -2.75 -1.62 8.02
C ALA A 257 -3.67 -1.64 9.25
N ASP A 258 -4.78 -2.38 9.20
CA ASP A 258 -5.68 -2.56 10.33
C ASP A 258 -4.99 -3.30 11.49
N ALA A 259 -4.40 -4.47 11.26
CA ALA A 259 -3.77 -5.25 12.33
C ALA A 259 -2.58 -4.52 12.97
N ILE A 260 -1.70 -3.94 12.15
CA ILE A 260 -0.55 -3.16 12.62
C ILE A 260 -1.03 -1.88 13.33
N GLY A 261 -2.01 -1.18 12.75
CA GLY A 261 -2.60 0.02 13.33
C GLY A 261 -3.20 -0.23 14.72
N ARG A 262 -3.99 -1.31 14.87
CA ARG A 262 -4.55 -1.73 16.17
C ARG A 262 -3.46 -2.06 17.18
N TYR A 263 -2.40 -2.74 16.75
CA TYR A 263 -1.29 -3.10 17.64
C TYR A 263 -0.56 -1.86 18.13
N LEU A 264 -0.15 -1.00 17.20
CA LEU A 264 0.54 0.25 17.52
C LEU A 264 -0.33 1.19 18.37
N TYR A 265 -1.64 1.25 18.11
CA TYR A 265 -2.58 2.03 18.92
C TYR A 265 -2.62 1.56 20.37
N ALA A 266 -2.50 0.27 20.62
CA ALA A 266 -2.55 -0.28 21.96
C ALA A 266 -1.19 -0.25 22.69
N LEU A 267 -0.08 0.09 22.03
CA LEU A 267 1.22 0.28 22.66
C LEU A 267 1.31 1.60 23.44
N SER A 268 2.12 1.64 24.50
CA SER A 268 2.49 2.89 25.19
C SER A 268 3.47 3.71 24.34
N ASP A 269 3.51 5.03 24.56
CA ASP A 269 4.40 5.93 23.80
C ASP A 269 5.89 5.55 23.97
N GLY A 270 6.27 5.11 25.18
CA GLY A 270 7.63 4.63 25.46
C GLY A 270 7.99 3.35 24.69
N ALA A 271 7.03 2.43 24.53
CA ALA A 271 7.24 1.20 23.76
C ALA A 271 7.31 1.49 22.25
N LEU A 272 6.55 2.47 21.76
CA LEU A 272 6.60 2.92 20.36
C LEU A 272 7.96 3.51 20.00
N LEU A 273 8.55 4.34 20.86
CA LEU A 273 9.88 4.94 20.64
C LEU A 273 11.02 3.90 20.62
N GLY A 274 10.79 2.69 21.15
CA GLY A 274 11.74 1.58 21.09
C GLY A 274 11.77 0.85 19.73
N LEU A 275 10.85 1.15 18.82
CA LEU A 275 10.77 0.54 17.50
C LEU A 275 11.61 1.32 16.46
N PRO A 276 12.05 0.70 15.35
CA PRO A 276 12.86 1.37 14.35
C PRO A 276 12.13 2.59 13.74
N ALA A 277 12.67 3.79 13.95
CA ALA A 277 12.06 5.04 13.49
C ALA A 277 11.81 5.05 11.96
N ALA A 278 12.73 4.49 11.17
CA ALA A 278 12.58 4.37 9.72
C ALA A 278 11.35 3.54 9.32
N SER A 279 11.05 2.45 10.05
CA SER A 279 9.84 1.65 9.81
C SER A 279 8.59 2.41 10.23
N LEU A 280 8.60 3.11 11.37
CA LEU A 280 7.46 3.90 11.83
C LEU A 280 7.10 5.04 10.87
N THR A 281 8.10 5.72 10.31
CA THR A 281 7.91 6.77 9.29
C THR A 281 7.20 6.23 8.04
N GLN A 282 7.57 5.04 7.58
CA GLN A 282 6.94 4.43 6.40
C GLN A 282 5.54 3.88 6.74
N LEU A 283 5.36 3.26 7.90
CA LEU A 283 4.07 2.76 8.37
C LEU A 283 3.03 3.87 8.58
N ALA A 284 3.48 5.10 8.87
CA ALA A 284 2.61 6.27 8.95
C ALA A 284 1.89 6.60 7.62
N GLN A 285 2.24 5.97 6.50
CA GLN A 285 1.49 6.04 5.24
C GLN A 285 0.24 5.17 5.24
N ILE A 286 0.29 4.00 5.89
CA ILE A 286 -0.83 3.04 5.95
C ILE A 286 -1.60 3.10 7.29
N ALA A 287 -0.99 3.66 8.33
CA ALA A 287 -1.61 3.91 9.63
C ALA A 287 -1.46 5.40 10.00
N PRO A 288 -2.29 6.30 9.44
CA PRO A 288 -2.14 7.75 9.63
C PRO A 288 -2.25 8.20 11.09
N SER A 289 -2.98 7.44 11.92
CA SER A 289 -3.11 7.68 13.36
C SER A 289 -1.78 7.68 14.10
N LEU A 290 -0.72 7.08 13.54
CA LEU A 290 0.64 7.15 14.08
C LEU A 290 1.19 8.57 14.09
N ARG A 291 0.87 9.40 13.10
CA ARG A 291 1.32 10.79 13.04
C ARG A 291 0.69 11.64 14.14
N ASN A 292 -0.54 11.32 14.52
CA ASN A 292 -1.23 11.99 15.62
C ASN A 292 -0.59 11.67 16.98
N ARG A 293 -0.08 10.45 17.15
CA ARG A 293 0.57 10.00 18.39
C ARG A 293 2.06 10.36 18.48
N LEU A 294 2.76 10.38 17.34
CA LEU A 294 4.18 10.73 17.24
C LEU A 294 4.36 11.85 16.21
N PRO A 295 4.08 13.12 16.59
CA PRO A 295 4.20 14.27 15.68
C PRO A 295 5.63 14.51 15.20
N GLU A 296 6.61 14.01 15.94
CA GLU A 296 8.04 14.14 15.64
C GLU A 296 8.54 13.15 14.57
N LEU A 297 7.70 12.20 14.12
CA LEU A 297 8.05 11.35 12.99
C LEU A 297 8.25 12.23 11.75
N ALA A 298 9.48 12.22 11.22
CA ALA A 298 9.77 12.85 9.96
C ALA A 298 8.76 12.38 8.91
N ALA A 299 8.26 13.30 8.08
CA ALA A 299 7.46 12.89 6.93
C ALA A 299 8.28 11.87 6.11
N PRO A 300 7.68 10.77 5.64
CA PRO A 300 8.36 9.90 4.70
C PRO A 300 8.83 10.79 3.56
N ALA A 301 10.10 10.66 3.18
CA ALA A 301 10.68 11.43 2.10
C ALA A 301 9.94 11.10 0.81
N THR A 302 8.85 11.82 0.56
CA THR A 302 8.20 11.96 -0.74
C THR A 302 9.08 12.89 -1.56
N ASP A 303 10.35 12.53 -1.71
CA ASP A 303 11.20 13.16 -2.69
C ASP A 303 10.63 12.70 -4.03
N GLY A 304 10.12 13.63 -4.84
CA GLY A 304 9.59 13.36 -6.19
C GLY A 304 10.61 12.81 -7.20
N LEU A 305 11.70 12.23 -6.69
CA LEU A 305 12.83 11.61 -7.38
C LEU A 305 12.72 10.07 -7.42
N LEU A 306 11.82 9.48 -6.63
CA LEU A 306 11.56 8.03 -6.62
C LEU A 306 10.31 7.72 -7.43
N SER A 307 10.40 6.70 -8.28
CA SER A 307 9.22 6.17 -8.97
C SER A 307 8.20 5.61 -7.96
N ALA A 308 6.93 5.55 -8.37
CA ALA A 308 5.88 4.89 -7.59
C ALA A 308 6.26 3.47 -7.16
N GLU A 309 6.89 2.74 -8.08
CA GLU A 309 7.29 1.35 -7.86
C GLU A 309 8.39 1.24 -6.79
N GLU A 310 9.35 2.16 -6.78
CA GLU A 310 10.39 2.18 -5.73
C GLU A 310 9.80 2.55 -4.36
N ASN A 311 8.86 3.49 -4.30
CA ASN A 311 8.16 3.82 -3.06
C ASN A 311 7.32 2.65 -2.55
N ARG A 312 6.62 1.96 -3.45
CA ARG A 312 5.85 0.74 -3.15
C ARG A 312 6.75 -0.36 -2.59
N GLN A 313 7.89 -0.63 -3.24
CA GLN A 313 8.87 -1.61 -2.77
C GLN A 313 9.45 -1.24 -1.40
N ARG A 314 9.77 0.04 -1.17
CA ARG A 314 10.22 0.54 0.13
C ARG A 314 9.18 0.34 1.23
N LEU A 315 7.90 0.59 0.94
CA LEU A 315 6.82 0.38 1.90
C LEU A 315 6.66 -1.10 2.23
N ILE A 316 6.70 -1.98 1.23
CA ILE A 316 6.71 -3.44 1.42
C ILE A 316 7.89 -3.84 2.32
N ASP A 317 9.10 -3.37 1.99
CA ASP A 317 10.30 -3.68 2.76
C ASP A 317 10.23 -3.14 4.19
N ALA A 318 9.61 -1.97 4.39
CA ALA A 318 9.39 -1.40 5.71
C ALA A 318 8.38 -2.21 6.55
N ILE A 319 7.28 -2.69 5.95
CA ILE A 319 6.31 -3.57 6.61
C ILE A 319 6.99 -4.89 7.00
N VAL A 320 7.75 -5.50 6.09
CA VAL A 320 8.49 -6.73 6.38
C VAL A 320 9.52 -6.50 7.49
N ALA A 321 10.31 -5.43 7.40
CA ALA A 321 11.31 -5.08 8.41
C ALA A 321 10.66 -4.82 9.79
N PHE A 322 9.48 -4.21 9.82
CA PHE A 322 8.72 -4.02 11.05
C PHE A 322 8.29 -5.35 11.66
N LEU A 323 7.65 -6.22 10.88
CA LEU A 323 7.18 -7.53 11.35
C LEU A 323 8.35 -8.41 11.83
N THR A 324 9.48 -8.41 11.12
CA THR A 324 10.66 -9.16 11.54
C THR A 324 11.35 -8.56 12.75
N SER A 325 11.41 -7.23 12.88
CA SER A 325 11.91 -6.57 14.09
C SER A 325 11.05 -6.88 15.31
N LEU A 326 9.72 -6.88 15.16
CA LEU A 326 8.81 -7.32 16.22
C LEU A 326 9.08 -8.77 16.61
N ALA A 327 9.25 -9.67 15.63
CA ALA A 327 9.58 -11.07 15.89
C ALA A 327 10.89 -11.20 16.69
N GLN A 328 11.94 -10.45 16.34
CA GLN A 328 13.21 -10.49 17.08
C GLN A 328 13.08 -10.06 18.54
N LEU A 329 12.21 -9.07 18.83
CA LEU A 329 11.96 -8.62 20.19
C LEU A 329 11.13 -9.65 20.97
N ARG A 330 10.15 -10.26 20.32
CA ARG A 330 9.30 -11.30 20.91
C ARG A 330 8.73 -12.20 19.82
N PRO A 331 8.68 -13.54 20.00
CA PRO A 331 8.12 -14.43 19.00
C PRO A 331 6.73 -13.99 18.54
N LEU A 332 6.53 -13.95 17.23
CA LEU A 332 5.36 -13.35 16.60
C LEU A 332 4.52 -14.40 15.88
N VAL A 333 3.20 -14.37 16.10
CA VAL A 333 2.22 -15.05 15.25
C VAL A 333 1.40 -14.04 14.47
N LEU A 334 1.42 -14.16 13.14
CA LEU A 334 0.56 -13.38 12.24
C LEU A 334 -0.53 -14.29 11.67
N PHE A 335 -1.79 -13.97 11.94
CA PHE A 335 -2.95 -14.64 11.34
C PHE A 335 -3.62 -13.75 10.32
N LEU A 336 -3.76 -14.23 9.09
CA LEU A 336 -4.56 -13.59 8.05
C LEU A 336 -5.67 -14.54 7.60
N ASP A 337 -6.90 -14.15 7.89
CA ASP A 337 -8.08 -14.92 7.52
C ASP A 337 -8.54 -14.55 6.09
N ASP A 338 -9.00 -15.55 5.36
CA ASP A 338 -9.63 -15.45 4.05
C ASP A 338 -8.81 -14.69 2.98
N LEU A 339 -7.53 -15.09 2.79
CA LEU A 339 -6.60 -14.49 1.83
C LEU A 339 -7.12 -14.39 0.39
N HIS A 340 -8.10 -15.19 -0.01
CA HIS A 340 -8.76 -15.05 -1.31
C HIS A 340 -9.42 -13.68 -1.53
N TRP A 341 -9.59 -12.87 -0.47
CA TRP A 341 -10.01 -11.47 -0.54
C TRP A 341 -8.90 -10.46 -0.18
N ALA A 342 -7.65 -10.87 -0.01
CA ALA A 342 -6.57 -9.92 0.23
C ALA A 342 -6.19 -9.16 -1.05
N ASP A 343 -5.78 -7.90 -0.89
CA ASP A 343 -5.26 -7.08 -1.98
C ASP A 343 -3.88 -7.57 -2.47
N ALA A 344 -3.51 -7.19 -3.68
CA ALA A 344 -2.26 -7.62 -4.31
C ALA A 344 -1.00 -7.16 -3.57
N GLU A 345 -1.06 -6.03 -2.84
CA GLU A 345 0.07 -5.49 -2.10
C GLU A 345 0.30 -6.26 -0.79
N THR A 346 -0.77 -6.63 -0.07
CA THR A 346 -0.70 -7.58 1.05
C THR A 346 -0.08 -8.92 0.62
N MET A 347 -0.48 -9.45 -0.53
CA MET A 347 0.13 -10.68 -1.09
C MET A 347 1.62 -10.50 -1.39
N SER A 348 2.04 -9.32 -1.86
CA SER A 348 3.44 -8.99 -2.12
C SER A 348 4.27 -8.95 -0.83
N VAL A 349 3.72 -8.40 0.27
CA VAL A 349 4.34 -8.45 1.60
C VAL A 349 4.54 -9.89 2.06
N LEU A 350 3.51 -10.75 1.94
CA LEU A 350 3.62 -12.17 2.33
C LEU A 350 4.68 -12.91 1.49
N SER A 351 4.73 -12.65 0.19
CA SER A 351 5.75 -13.22 -0.70
C SER A 351 7.16 -12.80 -0.27
N ARG A 352 7.37 -11.51 0.01
CA ARG A 352 8.66 -10.98 0.48
C ARG A 352 9.05 -11.54 1.85
N LEU A 353 8.10 -11.59 2.79
CA LEU A 353 8.31 -12.16 4.13
C LEU A 353 8.71 -13.63 4.06
N SER A 354 8.06 -14.41 3.19
CA SER A 354 8.33 -15.85 3.03
C SER A 354 9.76 -16.20 2.61
N GLN A 355 10.49 -15.24 2.03
CA GLN A 355 11.89 -15.44 1.61
C GLN A 355 12.87 -15.38 2.77
N ARG A 356 12.49 -14.76 3.90
CA ARG A 356 13.38 -14.56 5.07
C ARG A 356 12.81 -15.12 6.37
N ILE A 357 11.57 -15.60 6.36
CA ILE A 357 10.83 -16.00 7.57
C ILE A 357 11.54 -17.05 8.42
N GLY A 358 12.32 -17.94 7.81
CA GLY A 358 13.05 -19.01 8.49
C GLY A 358 14.15 -18.53 9.45
N GLU A 359 14.55 -17.26 9.36
CA GLU A 359 15.60 -16.63 10.18
C GLU A 359 15.04 -15.91 11.43
N PHE A 360 13.72 -15.86 11.56
CA PHE A 360 13.05 -15.10 12.62
C PHE A 360 12.12 -16.00 13.44
N PRO A 361 11.88 -15.70 14.73
CA PRO A 361 10.93 -16.42 15.54
C PRO A 361 9.48 -16.03 15.18
N PHE A 362 9.05 -16.45 14.00
CA PHE A 362 7.82 -16.02 13.35
C PHE A 362 6.98 -17.21 12.88
N LEU A 363 5.69 -17.23 13.19
CA LEU A 363 4.74 -18.19 12.64
C LEU A 363 3.61 -17.46 11.91
N GLY A 364 3.41 -17.73 10.63
CA GLY A 364 2.25 -17.22 9.90
C GLY A 364 1.15 -18.28 9.78
N LEU A 365 -0.09 -17.90 10.06
CA LEU A 365 -1.29 -18.71 9.81
C LEU A 365 -2.11 -18.01 8.73
N LEU A 366 -2.24 -18.62 7.57
CA LEU A 366 -2.86 -18.03 6.39
C LEU A 366 -4.01 -18.92 5.95
N THR A 367 -5.24 -18.42 5.91
CA THR A 367 -6.40 -19.23 5.47
C THR A 367 -6.87 -18.82 4.08
N TYR A 368 -7.34 -19.78 3.30
CA TYR A 368 -8.02 -19.49 2.03
C TYR A 368 -9.00 -20.60 1.64
N ARG A 369 -9.91 -20.30 0.71
CA ARG A 369 -10.88 -21.24 0.16
C ARG A 369 -10.33 -21.90 -1.10
N ILE A 370 -10.49 -23.21 -1.20
CA ILE A 370 -9.91 -23.99 -2.31
C ILE A 370 -10.61 -23.65 -3.63
N GLU A 371 -11.93 -23.43 -3.61
CA GLU A 371 -12.72 -23.04 -4.79
C GLU A 371 -12.30 -21.69 -5.40
N ASP A 372 -11.93 -20.71 -4.58
CA ASP A 372 -11.60 -19.35 -5.02
C ASP A 372 -10.14 -19.20 -5.51
N ARG A 373 -9.40 -20.31 -5.59
CA ARG A 373 -8.00 -20.31 -6.02
C ARG A 373 -7.83 -20.06 -7.52
N VAL A 374 -8.71 -20.59 -8.35
CA VAL A 374 -8.49 -20.68 -9.81
C VAL A 374 -8.52 -19.29 -10.47
N ASP A 375 -9.37 -18.40 -9.98
CA ASP A 375 -9.62 -17.09 -10.57
C ASP A 375 -8.86 -15.95 -9.87
N ASN A 376 -8.00 -16.26 -8.89
CA ASN A 376 -7.25 -15.28 -8.10
C ASN A 376 -5.73 -15.33 -8.42
N GLN A 377 -5.31 -14.55 -9.41
CA GLN A 377 -3.92 -14.51 -9.88
C GLN A 377 -2.89 -14.08 -8.81
N PRO A 378 -3.16 -13.04 -7.97
CA PRO A 378 -2.27 -12.70 -6.85
C PRO A 378 -2.07 -13.85 -5.87
N LEU A 379 -3.14 -14.55 -5.47
CA LEU A 379 -3.05 -15.72 -4.59
C LEU A 379 -2.26 -16.86 -5.23
N VAL A 380 -2.49 -17.15 -6.51
CA VAL A 380 -1.71 -18.14 -7.27
C VAL A 380 -0.21 -17.80 -7.26
N THR A 381 0.12 -16.53 -7.44
CA THR A 381 1.50 -16.03 -7.44
C THR A 381 2.16 -16.21 -6.08
N LEU A 382 1.47 -15.86 -4.99
CA LEU A 382 1.93 -16.11 -3.63
C LEU A 382 2.20 -17.61 -3.40
N LEU A 383 1.24 -18.48 -3.72
CA LEU A 383 1.38 -19.94 -3.54
C LEU A 383 2.58 -20.50 -4.33
N HIS A 384 2.84 -19.99 -5.54
CA HIS A 384 4.04 -20.36 -6.30
C HIS A 384 5.34 -19.89 -5.64
N SER A 385 5.35 -18.68 -5.08
CA SER A 385 6.51 -18.14 -4.33
C SER A 385 6.82 -19.01 -3.11
N LEU A 386 5.80 -19.36 -2.33
CA LEU A 386 5.93 -20.21 -1.13
C LEU A 386 6.50 -21.60 -1.46
N ARG A 387 6.07 -22.19 -2.59
CA ARG A 387 6.60 -23.47 -3.08
C ARG A 387 8.08 -23.41 -3.47
N ARG A 388 8.61 -22.25 -3.85
CA ARG A 388 10.03 -22.10 -4.16
C ARG A 388 10.88 -21.99 -2.90
N THR A 389 10.41 -21.29 -1.87
CA THR A 389 11.16 -21.09 -0.62
C THR A 389 11.11 -22.32 0.29
N GLN A 390 10.09 -23.18 0.15
CA GLN A 390 9.89 -24.40 0.98
C GLN A 390 9.77 -24.10 2.49
N LEU A 391 9.47 -22.85 2.86
CA LEU A 391 9.23 -22.41 4.24
C LEU A 391 7.74 -22.34 4.57
N HIS A 392 6.96 -23.30 4.05
CA HIS A 392 5.52 -23.40 4.32
C HIS A 392 5.06 -24.85 4.47
N LEU A 393 3.91 -25.03 5.14
CA LEU A 393 3.17 -26.29 5.22
C LEU A 393 1.71 -26.09 4.83
N ASP A 394 1.24 -26.93 3.92
CA ASP A 394 -0.17 -26.98 3.49
C ASP A 394 -0.95 -27.91 4.43
N LEU A 395 -1.97 -27.36 5.10
CA LEU A 395 -2.93 -28.12 5.90
C LEU A 395 -4.31 -28.05 5.26
N HIS A 396 -4.74 -29.16 4.69
CA HIS A 396 -6.07 -29.31 4.12
C HIS A 396 -7.05 -29.79 5.19
N LEU A 397 -8.00 -28.93 5.57
CA LEU A 397 -9.04 -29.29 6.54
C LEU A 397 -10.17 -30.04 5.85
N ALA A 398 -10.35 -31.30 6.24
CA ALA A 398 -11.48 -32.12 5.84
C ALA A 398 -12.74 -31.79 6.66
N ARG A 399 -13.92 -32.15 6.17
CA ARG A 399 -15.17 -32.14 6.95
C ARG A 399 -15.08 -33.15 8.10
N PHE A 400 -15.96 -33.03 9.10
CA PHE A 400 -16.08 -34.04 10.14
C PHE A 400 -16.47 -35.38 9.55
N ASP A 401 -15.85 -36.45 10.03
CA ASP A 401 -16.34 -37.81 9.81
C ASP A 401 -17.54 -38.12 10.75
N PRO A 402 -18.27 -39.23 10.55
CA PRO A 402 -19.43 -39.56 11.38
C PRO A 402 -19.11 -39.68 12.89
N GLN A 403 -17.91 -40.15 13.24
CA GLN A 403 -17.49 -40.32 14.64
C GLN A 403 -17.17 -38.96 15.28
N GLN A 404 -16.59 -38.03 14.51
CA GLN A 404 -16.38 -36.64 14.92
C GLN A 404 -17.72 -35.91 15.08
N VAL A 405 -18.71 -36.14 14.23
CA VAL A 405 -20.08 -35.62 14.42
C VAL A 405 -20.70 -36.16 15.70
N GLN A 406 -20.56 -37.45 15.98
CA GLN A 406 -21.04 -38.03 17.24
C GLN A 406 -20.35 -37.38 18.44
N THR A 407 -19.02 -37.27 18.43
CA THR A 407 -18.25 -36.65 19.52
C THR A 407 -18.67 -35.19 19.75
N PHE A 408 -18.94 -34.45 18.68
CA PHE A 408 -19.48 -33.10 18.76
C PHE A 408 -20.84 -33.05 19.46
N ILE A 409 -21.76 -33.95 19.11
CA ILE A 409 -23.09 -34.04 19.73
C ILE A 409 -22.99 -34.37 21.21
N GLU A 410 -22.11 -35.31 21.57
CA GLU A 410 -21.88 -35.72 22.96
C GLU A 410 -21.36 -34.56 23.80
N GLN A 411 -20.42 -33.76 23.27
CA GLN A 411 -19.94 -32.56 23.94
C GLN A 411 -21.00 -31.45 24.00
N PHE A 412 -21.81 -31.28 22.96
CA PHE A 412 -22.84 -30.25 22.90
C PHE A 412 -24.03 -30.53 23.83
N THR A 413 -24.43 -31.79 23.97
CA THR A 413 -25.63 -32.19 24.72
C THR A 413 -25.34 -32.81 26.09
N GLY A 414 -24.09 -33.25 26.32
CA GLY A 414 -23.71 -34.04 27.50
C GLY A 414 -24.24 -35.47 27.49
N LEU A 415 -24.76 -35.97 26.36
CA LEU A 415 -25.42 -37.29 26.26
C LEU A 415 -24.58 -38.32 25.50
N PRO A 416 -23.87 -39.22 26.19
CA PRO A 416 -23.09 -40.26 25.53
C PRO A 416 -23.95 -41.45 25.08
N GLY A 417 -23.46 -42.20 24.09
CA GLY A 417 -23.93 -43.55 23.78
C GLY A 417 -24.80 -43.68 22.53
N GLN A 418 -25.78 -44.59 22.55
CA GLN A 418 -26.48 -44.99 21.33
C GLN A 418 -27.37 -43.88 20.73
N ARG A 419 -27.89 -42.98 21.57
CA ARG A 419 -28.71 -41.83 21.13
C ARG A 419 -27.89 -40.78 20.37
N SER A 420 -26.66 -40.50 20.79
CA SER A 420 -25.77 -39.58 20.07
C SER A 420 -25.36 -40.16 18.73
N ALA A 421 -25.13 -41.49 18.66
CA ALA A 421 -24.83 -42.19 17.41
C ALA A 421 -25.99 -42.12 16.40
N GLU A 422 -27.23 -42.39 16.82
CA GLU A 422 -28.42 -42.28 15.95
C GLU A 422 -28.63 -40.86 15.41
N LEU A 423 -28.45 -39.85 16.28
CA LEU A 423 -28.53 -38.45 15.86
C LEU A 423 -27.36 -38.06 14.93
N ALA A 424 -26.15 -38.58 15.20
CA ALA A 424 -24.98 -38.35 14.36
C ALA A 424 -25.17 -38.88 12.95
N GLU A 425 -25.74 -40.07 12.78
CA GLU A 425 -26.05 -40.63 11.45
C GLU A 425 -27.01 -39.73 10.67
N HIS A 426 -28.09 -39.29 11.31
CA HIS A 426 -29.06 -38.39 10.69
C HIS A 426 -28.44 -37.03 10.33
N LEU A 427 -27.70 -36.42 11.25
CA LEU A 427 -27.06 -35.12 11.02
C LEU A 427 -25.95 -35.22 9.99
N TYR A 428 -25.13 -36.27 10.02
CA TYR A 428 -24.09 -36.49 9.02
C TYR A 428 -24.70 -36.67 7.63
N ALA A 429 -25.81 -37.42 7.50
CA ALA A 429 -26.49 -37.58 6.22
C ALA A 429 -27.01 -36.24 5.64
N ALA A 430 -27.50 -35.35 6.51
CA ALA A 430 -28.03 -34.04 6.10
C ALA A 430 -26.92 -33.00 5.83
N THR A 431 -25.86 -33.00 6.65
CA THR A 431 -24.82 -31.96 6.64
C THR A 431 -23.57 -32.35 5.87
N GLN A 432 -23.42 -33.65 5.56
CA GLN A 432 -22.21 -34.26 5.01
C GLN A 432 -20.96 -33.90 5.84
N GLY A 433 -21.13 -33.75 7.16
CA GLY A 433 -20.07 -33.52 8.13
C GLY A 433 -19.47 -32.11 8.15
N ASN A 434 -19.99 -31.12 7.42
CA ASN A 434 -19.42 -29.77 7.51
C ASN A 434 -19.67 -29.18 8.93
N PRO A 435 -18.61 -28.81 9.69
CA PRO A 435 -18.72 -28.36 11.07
C PRO A 435 -19.69 -27.20 11.32
N LEU A 436 -19.72 -26.20 10.45
CA LEU A 436 -20.70 -25.11 10.54
C LEU A 436 -22.11 -25.69 10.50
N PHE A 437 -22.37 -26.61 9.59
CA PHE A 437 -23.70 -27.15 9.32
C PHE A 437 -24.19 -28.04 10.47
N VAL A 438 -23.28 -28.86 11.02
CA VAL A 438 -23.53 -29.68 12.21
C VAL A 438 -23.85 -28.79 13.41
N THR A 439 -23.08 -27.72 13.61
CA THR A 439 -23.29 -26.76 14.71
C THR A 439 -24.65 -26.07 14.59
N GLU A 440 -24.99 -25.58 13.40
CA GLU A 440 -26.25 -24.89 13.12
C GLU A 440 -27.47 -25.81 13.32
N ALA A 441 -27.40 -27.05 12.86
CA ALA A 441 -28.48 -28.03 13.04
C ALA A 441 -28.70 -28.38 14.52
N MET A 442 -27.62 -28.50 15.30
CA MET A 442 -27.70 -28.74 16.75
C MET A 442 -28.30 -27.56 17.51
N GLN A 443 -27.92 -26.32 17.14
CA GLN A 443 -28.54 -25.13 17.74
C GLN A 443 -30.02 -25.02 17.41
N ALA A 444 -30.40 -25.30 16.16
CA ALA A 444 -31.81 -25.33 15.79
C ALA A 444 -32.58 -26.32 16.67
N LEU A 445 -32.07 -27.54 16.89
CA LEU A 445 -32.70 -28.52 17.78
C LEU A 445 -32.86 -28.00 19.22
N ALA A 446 -31.85 -27.31 19.77
CA ALA A 446 -31.91 -26.72 21.11
C ALA A 446 -32.93 -25.58 21.23
N GLU A 447 -33.12 -24.78 20.16
CA GLU A 447 -34.14 -23.71 20.13
C GLU A 447 -35.58 -24.24 20.13
N HIS A 448 -35.83 -25.43 19.54
CA HIS A 448 -37.17 -26.04 19.53
C HIS A 448 -37.55 -26.66 20.88
N SER A 449 -36.58 -26.95 21.76
CA SER A 449 -36.81 -27.43 23.12
C SER A 449 -36.94 -26.26 24.11
N ASN A 450 -37.92 -25.38 23.91
CA ASN A 450 -38.43 -24.37 24.88
C ASN A 450 -37.40 -23.72 25.85
N GLY A 451 -36.20 -23.34 25.39
CA GLY A 451 -35.28 -22.48 26.14
C GLY A 451 -34.66 -23.07 27.42
N ASP A 452 -34.97 -24.30 27.80
CA ASP A 452 -34.32 -24.98 28.92
C ASP A 452 -33.08 -25.71 28.40
N ALA A 453 -31.92 -25.06 28.50
CA ALA A 453 -30.60 -25.68 28.24
C ALA A 453 -30.30 -26.88 29.18
N HIS A 454 -31.20 -27.17 30.13
CA HIS A 454 -31.15 -28.28 31.10
C HIS A 454 -32.42 -29.14 31.08
N ALA A 455 -33.33 -28.98 30.10
CA ALA A 455 -34.47 -29.88 29.95
C ALA A 455 -33.96 -31.29 29.69
N ALA A 456 -34.57 -32.27 30.38
CA ALA A 456 -34.19 -33.66 30.26
C ALA A 456 -34.20 -34.09 28.76
N PRO A 457 -33.18 -34.85 28.31
CA PRO A 457 -33.01 -35.35 26.94
C PRO A 457 -34.25 -36.01 26.31
N ASP A 458 -35.17 -36.47 27.14
CA ASP A 458 -36.41 -37.13 26.75
C ASP A 458 -37.44 -36.16 26.13
N THR A 459 -37.16 -34.85 26.09
CA THR A 459 -38.03 -33.82 25.49
C THR A 459 -37.49 -33.17 24.22
N LEU A 460 -36.28 -33.51 23.77
CA LEU A 460 -35.85 -33.19 22.40
C LEU A 460 -36.76 -33.98 21.47
N ASN A 461 -37.78 -33.32 20.94
CA ASN A 461 -38.70 -33.92 20.00
C ASN A 461 -37.91 -34.09 18.69
N LEU A 462 -37.22 -35.25 18.59
CA LEU A 462 -36.49 -35.72 17.42
C LEU A 462 -37.44 -36.05 16.27
N GLN A 463 -38.55 -35.31 16.12
CA GLN A 463 -39.20 -35.26 14.82
C GLN A 463 -38.08 -34.85 13.86
N PRO A 464 -37.76 -35.71 12.87
CA PRO A 464 -36.68 -35.41 11.96
C PRO A 464 -37.03 -34.03 11.42
N LEU A 465 -36.15 -33.04 11.66
CA LEU A 465 -36.14 -31.87 10.80
C LEU A 465 -36.27 -32.46 9.41
N ASN A 466 -37.23 -31.96 8.62
CA ASN A 466 -37.38 -32.35 7.23
C ASN A 466 -36.17 -31.82 6.43
N LEU A 467 -34.94 -32.05 6.91
CA LEU A 467 -33.68 -32.04 6.21
C LEU A 467 -33.80 -33.14 5.17
N ARG A 468 -34.52 -32.81 4.10
CA ARG A 468 -34.51 -33.61 2.89
C ARG A 468 -33.04 -33.82 2.55
N ARG A 469 -32.68 -35.04 2.14
CA ARG A 469 -31.34 -35.52 1.79
C ARG A 469 -30.50 -34.61 0.85
N ASN A 470 -31.03 -33.47 0.40
CA ASN A 470 -30.46 -32.53 -0.55
C ASN A 470 -30.44 -31.06 -0.08
N GLN A 471 -30.81 -30.72 1.17
CA GLN A 471 -30.82 -29.30 1.58
C GLN A 471 -29.41 -28.75 1.74
N ARG A 472 -29.06 -27.72 0.95
CA ARG A 472 -27.80 -26.99 1.07
C ARG A 472 -27.86 -26.07 2.29
N VAL A 473 -26.73 -25.65 2.85
CA VAL A 473 -26.76 -24.81 4.08
C VAL A 473 -27.29 -23.42 3.94
N GLN A 474 -27.31 -22.93 2.72
CA GLN A 474 -28.13 -21.78 2.41
C GLN A 474 -29.59 -22.01 2.86
N GLU A 475 -30.18 -23.19 2.65
CA GLU A 475 -31.56 -23.50 3.01
C GLU A 475 -31.79 -23.57 4.53
N LEU A 476 -30.84 -24.12 5.30
CA LEU A 476 -30.93 -24.15 6.77
C LEU A 476 -30.81 -22.75 7.39
N ILE A 477 -29.87 -21.94 6.88
CA ILE A 477 -29.69 -20.56 7.34
C ILE A 477 -30.90 -19.72 6.94
N LEU A 478 -31.43 -19.91 5.72
CA LEU A 478 -32.66 -19.27 5.25
C LEU A 478 -33.86 -19.62 6.14
N GLU A 479 -34.05 -20.89 6.51
CA GLU A 479 -35.15 -21.31 7.38
C GLU A 479 -35.06 -20.67 8.78
N ARG A 480 -33.84 -20.51 9.34
CA ARG A 480 -33.64 -19.76 10.59
C ARG A 480 -33.95 -18.27 10.41
N MET A 481 -33.52 -17.68 9.30
CA MET A 481 -33.79 -16.27 8.99
C MET A 481 -35.28 -15.99 8.84
N GLU A 482 -36.03 -16.90 8.20
CA GLU A 482 -37.49 -16.78 8.03
C GLU A 482 -38.26 -16.78 9.37
N ARG A 483 -37.65 -17.33 10.42
CA ARG A 483 -38.23 -17.37 11.78
C ARG A 483 -37.91 -16.14 12.62
N LEU A 484 -37.07 -15.24 12.12
CA LEU A 484 -36.77 -14.00 12.82
C LEU A 484 -37.97 -13.06 12.78
N PRO A 485 -38.23 -12.32 13.88
CA PRO A 485 -39.19 -11.23 13.84
C PRO A 485 -38.81 -10.23 12.74
N PRO A 486 -39.79 -9.62 12.03
CA PRO A 486 -39.53 -8.64 10.99
C PRO A 486 -38.50 -7.54 11.32
N PRO A 487 -38.49 -6.92 12.53
CA PRO A 487 -37.47 -5.91 12.86
C PRO A 487 -36.05 -6.50 12.93
N ALA A 488 -35.90 -7.72 13.44
CA ALA A 488 -34.61 -8.41 13.52
C ALA A 488 -34.08 -8.76 12.11
N LEU A 489 -34.96 -9.26 11.22
CA LEU A 489 -34.58 -9.56 9.84
C LEU A 489 -34.13 -8.31 9.07
N LYS A 490 -34.74 -7.13 9.31
CA LYS A 490 -34.31 -5.87 8.68
C LYS A 490 -32.89 -5.48 9.13
N VAL A 491 -32.60 -5.57 10.42
CA VAL A 491 -31.26 -5.29 10.98
C VAL A 491 -30.20 -6.21 10.37
N LEU A 492 -30.51 -7.50 10.23
CA LEU A 492 -29.64 -8.46 9.55
C LEU A 492 -29.33 -8.06 8.11
N GLN A 493 -30.36 -7.69 7.36
CA GLN A 493 -30.23 -7.33 5.96
C GLN A 493 -29.38 -6.07 5.78
N ILE A 494 -29.57 -5.06 6.65
CA ILE A 494 -28.75 -3.86 6.66
C ILE A 494 -27.30 -4.21 7.00
N GLY A 495 -27.06 -4.94 8.09
CA GLY A 495 -25.70 -5.37 8.48
C GLY A 495 -25.02 -6.18 7.37
N ALA A 496 -25.77 -7.09 6.71
CA ALA A 496 -25.23 -7.90 5.63
C ALA A 496 -24.73 -7.07 4.45
N VAL A 497 -25.41 -5.96 4.16
CA VAL A 497 -24.99 -4.98 3.16
C VAL A 497 -23.78 -4.18 3.63
N ILE A 498 -23.78 -3.69 4.87
CA ILE A 498 -22.69 -2.86 5.41
C ILE A 498 -21.36 -3.61 5.33
N GLY A 499 -21.25 -4.79 5.94
CA GLY A 499 -19.93 -5.42 6.07
C GLY A 499 -19.85 -6.41 7.21
N ARG A 500 -18.62 -6.81 7.53
CA ARG A 500 -18.35 -7.71 8.66
C ARG A 500 -18.53 -6.99 9.99
N ASP A 501 -17.94 -5.80 10.12
CA ASP A 501 -18.03 -5.00 11.34
C ASP A 501 -18.47 -3.56 11.05
N PHE A 502 -19.26 -2.97 11.95
CA PHE A 502 -19.84 -1.64 11.77
C PHE A 502 -20.22 -0.99 13.11
N SER A 503 -20.29 0.34 13.15
CA SER A 503 -20.74 1.08 14.33
C SER A 503 -22.27 1.08 14.45
N LEU A 504 -22.78 1.24 15.67
CA LEU A 504 -24.21 1.44 15.90
C LEU A 504 -24.73 2.69 15.16
N GLU A 505 -23.95 3.78 15.16
CA GLU A 505 -24.29 5.02 14.44
C GLU A 505 -24.54 4.78 12.94
N LEU A 506 -23.74 3.93 12.30
CA LEU A 506 -23.91 3.58 10.88
C LEU A 506 -25.17 2.74 10.67
N LEU A 507 -25.45 1.79 11.58
CA LEU A 507 -26.66 0.98 11.53
C LEU A 507 -27.92 1.87 11.67
N GLU A 508 -27.93 2.79 12.64
CA GLU A 508 -29.02 3.73 12.86
C GLU A 508 -29.22 4.67 11.67
N GLY A 509 -28.14 5.20 11.10
CA GLY A 509 -28.21 6.05 9.92
C GLY A 509 -28.73 5.34 8.67
N ALA A 510 -28.44 4.04 8.52
CA ALA A 510 -28.89 3.25 7.37
C ALA A 510 -30.31 2.66 7.56
N ALA A 511 -30.78 2.54 8.79
CA ALA A 511 -32.09 1.98 9.11
C ALA A 511 -33.22 2.99 8.88
N THR A 512 -34.36 2.52 8.36
CA THR A 512 -35.57 3.35 8.20
C THR A 512 -36.42 3.44 9.48
N GLU A 513 -36.20 2.52 10.41
CA GLU A 513 -36.90 2.37 11.69
C GLU A 513 -35.83 2.18 12.78
N ASP A 514 -36.20 2.41 14.05
CA ASP A 514 -35.29 2.19 15.18
C ASP A 514 -34.76 0.73 15.19
N PRO A 515 -33.44 0.52 14.99
CA PRO A 515 -32.87 -0.81 14.89
C PRO A 515 -32.68 -1.49 16.26
N ILE A 516 -32.80 -0.78 17.39
CA ILE A 516 -32.41 -1.27 18.72
C ILE A 516 -33.15 -2.56 19.09
N GLY A 517 -34.48 -2.57 18.98
CA GLY A 517 -35.27 -3.76 19.31
C GLY A 517 -34.97 -4.97 18.43
N GLY A 518 -34.51 -4.76 17.18
CA GLY A 518 -34.02 -5.82 16.30
C GLY A 518 -32.61 -6.28 16.67
N LEU A 519 -31.74 -5.33 17.04
CA LEU A 519 -30.34 -5.57 17.43
C LEU A 519 -30.24 -6.37 18.73
N GLU A 520 -31.06 -6.08 19.75
CA GLU A 520 -31.10 -6.84 21.00
C GLU A 520 -31.41 -8.32 20.76
N ILE A 521 -32.35 -8.63 19.85
CA ILE A 521 -32.68 -10.01 19.46
C ILE A 521 -31.48 -10.67 18.76
N TYR A 522 -30.69 -9.89 18.02
CA TYR A 522 -29.51 -10.35 17.29
C TYR A 522 -28.33 -10.69 18.19
N LEU A 523 -28.06 -9.83 19.17
CA LEU A 523 -27.06 -10.04 20.21
C LEU A 523 -27.46 -11.23 21.09
N ALA A 524 -28.73 -11.31 21.51
CA ALA A 524 -29.23 -12.42 22.32
C ALA A 524 -29.18 -13.78 21.61
N ARG A 525 -29.24 -13.80 20.27
CA ARG A 525 -29.14 -15.01 19.44
C ARG A 525 -27.74 -15.25 18.85
N ASN A 526 -26.73 -14.48 19.27
CA ASN A 526 -25.33 -14.58 18.82
C ASN A 526 -25.15 -14.56 17.30
N TYR A 527 -25.91 -13.73 16.59
CA TYR A 527 -25.67 -13.45 15.17
C TYR A 527 -24.68 -12.30 14.97
N LEU A 528 -24.66 -11.36 15.91
CA LEU A 528 -23.70 -10.27 16.01
C LEU A 528 -23.02 -10.34 17.39
N LEU A 529 -21.78 -9.87 17.48
CA LEU A 529 -21.05 -9.66 18.73
C LEU A 529 -20.70 -8.19 18.86
N GLU A 530 -20.78 -7.69 20.08
CA GLU A 530 -20.25 -6.37 20.41
C GLU A 530 -18.76 -6.49 20.73
N ARG A 531 -17.96 -5.66 20.07
CA ARG A 531 -16.52 -5.57 20.25
C ARG A 531 -16.18 -4.61 21.41
N PRO A 532 -14.98 -4.72 22.00
CA PRO A 532 -14.53 -3.80 23.05
C PRO A 532 -14.47 -2.32 22.63
N ASP A 533 -14.43 -2.04 21.32
CA ASP A 533 -14.47 -0.70 20.72
C ASP A 533 -15.89 -0.26 20.33
N GLU A 534 -16.94 -0.88 20.90
CA GLU A 534 -18.37 -0.57 20.69
C GLU A 534 -18.85 -0.80 19.23
N ARG A 535 -18.06 -1.50 18.41
CA ARG A 535 -18.44 -1.95 17.07
C ARG A 535 -19.17 -3.28 17.13
N LEU A 536 -20.09 -3.50 16.20
CA LEU A 536 -20.80 -4.76 16.02
C LEU A 536 -20.06 -5.58 14.95
N ASP A 537 -19.85 -6.89 15.17
CA ASP A 537 -19.19 -7.81 14.24
C ASP A 537 -20.07 -9.05 13.98
N PHE A 538 -20.14 -9.51 12.73
CA PHE A 538 -20.83 -10.75 12.36
C PHE A 538 -20.09 -11.99 12.86
N CYS A 539 -20.78 -12.81 13.66
CA CYS A 539 -20.26 -14.12 14.09
C CYS A 539 -19.92 -15.05 12.92
N HIS A 540 -20.73 -14.99 11.86
CA HIS A 540 -20.66 -15.91 10.73
C HIS A 540 -20.71 -15.17 9.42
N GLN A 541 -19.58 -15.09 8.75
CA GLN A 541 -19.53 -14.54 7.40
C GLN A 541 -20.39 -15.32 6.40
N VAL A 542 -20.60 -16.63 6.63
CA VAL A 542 -21.55 -17.42 5.84
C VAL A 542 -22.99 -16.95 6.08
N VAL A 543 -23.40 -16.65 7.32
CA VAL A 543 -24.74 -16.11 7.60
C VAL A 543 -24.90 -14.74 6.95
N ARG A 544 -23.89 -13.87 7.04
CA ARG A 544 -23.85 -12.60 6.32
C ARG A 544 -24.04 -12.81 4.82
N GLN A 545 -23.30 -13.75 4.23
CA GLN A 545 -23.35 -14.05 2.81
C GLN A 545 -24.72 -14.59 2.39
N VAL A 546 -25.31 -15.53 3.15
CA VAL A 546 -26.66 -16.05 2.88
C VAL A 546 -27.71 -14.95 3.04
N ALA A 547 -27.59 -14.12 4.06
CA ALA A 547 -28.48 -12.98 4.26
C ALA A 547 -28.40 -12.01 3.07
N TYR A 548 -27.19 -11.69 2.63
CA TYR A 548 -26.96 -10.89 1.45
C TYR A 548 -27.54 -11.54 0.19
N ASP A 549 -27.30 -12.84 0.00
CA ASP A 549 -27.70 -13.58 -1.19
C ASP A 549 -29.20 -13.87 -1.29
N SER A 550 -29.89 -13.95 -0.14
CA SER A 550 -31.34 -14.11 -0.06
C SER A 550 -32.12 -12.89 -0.54
N MET A 551 -31.50 -11.71 -0.52
CA MET A 551 -32.16 -10.47 -0.90
C MET A 551 -32.30 -10.37 -2.42
N SER A 552 -33.46 -9.88 -2.85
CA SER A 552 -33.68 -9.48 -4.25
C SER A 552 -32.73 -8.35 -4.66
N THR A 553 -32.41 -8.26 -5.94
CA THR A 553 -31.53 -7.21 -6.49
C THR A 553 -32.04 -5.80 -6.16
N LEU A 554 -33.37 -5.59 -6.11
CA LEU A 554 -33.97 -4.31 -5.74
C LEU A 554 -33.77 -3.95 -4.27
N GLN A 555 -33.88 -4.95 -3.37
CA GLN A 555 -33.61 -4.76 -1.95
C GLN A 555 -32.14 -4.42 -1.71
N ARG A 556 -31.20 -5.16 -2.34
CA ARG A 556 -29.76 -4.88 -2.22
C ARG A 556 -29.46 -3.46 -2.68
N ARG A 557 -29.94 -3.06 -3.87
CA ARG A 557 -29.75 -1.69 -4.39
C ARG A 557 -30.23 -0.62 -3.41
N ARG A 558 -31.45 -0.77 -2.88
CA ARG A 558 -32.01 0.18 -1.91
C ARG A 558 -31.18 0.27 -0.65
N LEU A 559 -30.77 -0.87 -0.09
CA LEU A 559 -29.98 -0.90 1.14
C LEU A 559 -28.57 -0.35 0.92
N HIS A 560 -27.91 -0.66 -0.20
CA HIS A 560 -26.64 -0.04 -0.55
C HIS A 560 -26.75 1.49 -0.65
N GLN A 561 -27.85 2.00 -1.20
CA GLN A 561 -28.11 3.44 -1.21
C GLN A 561 -28.22 4.01 0.21
N CYS A 562 -29.04 3.39 1.06
CA CYS A 562 -29.20 3.82 2.45
C CYS A 562 -27.87 3.80 3.22
N VAL A 563 -27.06 2.75 3.06
CA VAL A 563 -25.75 2.64 3.71
C VAL A 563 -24.78 3.69 3.19
N GLY A 564 -24.71 3.92 1.87
CA GLY A 564 -23.88 5.00 1.31
C GLY A 564 -24.29 6.38 1.80
N ASP A 565 -25.60 6.65 1.89
CA ASP A 565 -26.15 7.89 2.42
C ASP A 565 -25.87 8.09 3.91
N ALA A 566 -25.85 7.01 4.70
CA ALA A 566 -25.50 7.01 6.11
C ALA A 566 -24.00 7.26 6.31
N LEU A 567 -23.13 6.52 5.61
CA LEU A 567 -21.67 6.72 5.64
C LEU A 567 -21.29 8.16 5.33
N ARG A 568 -21.94 8.77 4.34
CA ARG A 568 -21.72 10.18 3.96
C ARG A 568 -22.04 11.17 5.08
N GLN A 569 -22.98 10.86 5.97
CA GLN A 569 -23.40 11.75 7.05
C GLN A 569 -22.53 11.63 8.29
N LEU A 570 -21.72 10.56 8.40
CA LEU A 570 -20.82 10.38 9.52
C LEU A 570 -19.67 11.41 9.50
N PRO A 571 -19.16 11.85 10.67
CA PRO A 571 -18.07 12.83 10.74
C PRO A 571 -16.80 12.40 9.99
N ARG A 572 -16.58 11.09 9.85
CA ARG A 572 -15.42 10.48 9.17
C ARG A 572 -15.66 10.18 7.69
N ALA A 573 -16.73 10.69 7.07
CA ALA A 573 -17.04 10.42 5.67
C ALA A 573 -15.88 10.76 4.70
N ALA A 574 -15.15 11.84 4.97
CA ALA A 574 -13.99 12.25 4.18
C ALA A 574 -12.81 11.28 4.29
N GLU A 575 -12.74 10.48 5.35
CA GLU A 575 -11.67 9.52 5.55
C GLU A 575 -11.88 8.25 4.71
N ASN A 576 -13.12 7.90 4.35
CA ASN A 576 -13.46 6.63 3.68
C ASN A 576 -14.27 6.81 2.38
N PRO A 577 -13.81 7.60 1.38
CA PRO A 577 -14.53 7.79 0.12
C PRO A 577 -14.72 6.49 -0.67
N GLU A 578 -13.78 5.56 -0.55
CA GLU A 578 -13.75 4.23 -1.17
C GLU A 578 -14.97 3.38 -0.81
N GLU A 579 -15.26 3.30 0.48
CA GLU A 579 -16.38 2.54 1.03
C GLU A 579 -17.71 3.14 0.56
N ILE A 580 -17.81 4.47 0.56
CA ILE A 580 -18.97 5.19 0.04
C ILE A 580 -19.17 4.92 -1.45
N ALA A 581 -18.09 4.98 -2.25
CA ALA A 581 -18.13 4.67 -3.68
C ALA A 581 -18.60 3.23 -3.93
N PHE A 582 -18.10 2.26 -3.16
CA PHE A 582 -18.53 0.86 -3.24
C PHE A 582 -20.04 0.73 -3.06
N HIS A 583 -20.61 1.36 -2.04
CA HIS A 583 -22.05 1.31 -1.80
C HIS A 583 -22.84 1.98 -2.92
N TYR A 584 -22.44 3.16 -3.38
CA TYR A 584 -23.16 3.83 -4.47
C TYR A 584 -23.05 3.11 -5.83
N ARG A 585 -21.95 2.39 -6.10
CA ARG A 585 -21.83 1.48 -7.25
C ARG A 585 -22.95 0.45 -7.27
N HIS A 586 -23.20 -0.16 -6.11
CA HIS A 586 -24.17 -1.23 -5.94
C HIS A 586 -25.61 -0.74 -5.80
N ALA A 587 -25.82 0.54 -5.43
CA ALA A 587 -27.13 1.19 -5.41
C ALA A 587 -27.75 1.36 -6.82
N GLY A 588 -26.92 1.36 -7.86
CA GLY A 588 -27.36 1.42 -9.25
C GLY A 588 -27.68 2.84 -9.75
N ALA A 589 -28.56 2.95 -10.75
CA ALA A 589 -28.69 4.17 -11.57
C ALA A 589 -29.03 5.45 -10.78
N GLN A 590 -29.79 5.35 -9.68
CA GLN A 590 -30.17 6.52 -8.88
C GLN A 590 -28.99 7.16 -8.14
N ALA A 591 -27.98 6.36 -7.79
CA ALA A 591 -26.78 6.81 -7.10
C ALA A 591 -25.61 7.08 -8.05
N ARG A 592 -25.81 6.97 -9.37
CA ARG A 592 -24.72 7.01 -10.37
C ARG A 592 -23.85 8.27 -10.27
N GLN A 593 -24.45 9.44 -10.07
CA GLN A 593 -23.69 10.69 -9.92
C GLN A 593 -22.89 10.74 -8.61
N LEU A 594 -23.47 10.22 -7.52
CA LEU A 594 -22.77 10.12 -6.24
C LEU A 594 -21.63 9.10 -6.31
N TYR A 595 -21.84 7.98 -7.00
CA TYR A 595 -20.79 7.01 -7.29
C TYR A 595 -19.61 7.67 -8.00
N ALA A 596 -19.83 8.39 -9.10
CA ALA A 596 -18.76 9.09 -9.80
C ALA A 596 -17.99 10.06 -8.88
N ARG A 597 -18.71 10.86 -8.11
CA ARG A 597 -18.10 11.80 -7.15
C ARG A 597 -17.21 11.10 -6.13
N TYR A 598 -17.71 10.06 -5.47
CA TYR A 598 -16.96 9.35 -4.45
C TYR A 598 -15.83 8.50 -5.05
N SER A 599 -15.96 8.01 -6.28
CA SER A 599 -14.86 7.40 -7.02
C SER A 599 -13.73 8.39 -7.34
N VAL A 600 -14.03 9.66 -7.65
CA VAL A 600 -12.96 10.68 -7.80
C VAL A 600 -12.24 10.91 -6.48
N LEU A 601 -12.99 11.11 -5.38
CA LEU A 601 -12.39 11.34 -4.05
C LEU A 601 -11.57 10.13 -3.56
N ALA A 602 -12.03 8.92 -3.87
CA ALA A 602 -11.31 7.68 -3.68
C ALA A 602 -9.97 7.70 -4.41
N GLY A 603 -9.98 7.92 -5.73
CA GLY A 603 -8.77 8.03 -6.54
C GLY A 603 -7.79 9.09 -6.01
N GLU A 604 -8.28 10.27 -5.61
CA GLU A 604 -7.47 11.34 -5.02
C GLU A 604 -6.83 10.92 -3.69
N LYS A 605 -7.58 10.24 -2.82
CA LYS A 605 -7.04 9.68 -1.57
C LYS A 605 -5.97 8.63 -1.86
N LEU A 606 -6.23 7.71 -2.77
CA LEU A 606 -5.29 6.65 -3.17
C LEU A 606 -4.01 7.23 -3.77
N LEU A 607 -4.11 8.28 -4.60
CA LEU A 607 -2.94 9.04 -5.07
C LEU A 607 -2.09 9.56 -3.91
N ALA A 608 -2.71 10.13 -2.87
CA ALA A 608 -2.00 10.68 -1.72
C ALA A 608 -1.28 9.61 -0.88
N VAL A 609 -1.75 8.35 -0.91
CA VAL A 609 -1.12 7.21 -0.22
C VAL A 609 -0.38 6.27 -1.17
N MET A 610 -0.06 6.72 -2.39
CA MET A 610 0.72 5.99 -3.40
C MET A 610 0.06 4.71 -3.95
N GLY A 611 -1.26 4.57 -3.81
CA GLY A 611 -2.09 3.50 -4.39
C GLY A 611 -2.45 3.73 -5.86
N PHE A 612 -1.46 3.98 -6.71
CA PHE A 612 -1.68 4.53 -8.06
C PHE A 612 -2.51 3.64 -9.00
N ARG A 613 -2.34 2.32 -8.95
CA ARG A 613 -3.08 1.40 -9.83
C ARG A 613 -4.57 1.37 -9.46
N GLN A 614 -4.87 1.33 -8.16
CA GLN A 614 -6.24 1.38 -7.66
C GLN A 614 -6.84 2.77 -7.90
N ALA A 615 -6.05 3.84 -7.76
CA ALA A 615 -6.50 5.19 -8.11
C ALA A 615 -6.96 5.27 -9.58
N ILE A 616 -6.22 4.66 -10.51
CA ILE A 616 -6.60 4.58 -11.93
C ILE A 616 -7.96 3.88 -12.08
N GLU A 617 -8.18 2.73 -11.42
CA GLU A 617 -9.47 2.02 -11.48
C GLU A 617 -10.64 2.92 -11.03
N HIS A 618 -10.45 3.66 -9.93
CA HIS A 618 -11.48 4.58 -9.43
C HIS A 618 -11.71 5.77 -10.36
N PHE A 619 -10.67 6.34 -10.95
CA PHE A 619 -10.82 7.40 -11.95
C PHE A 619 -11.48 6.90 -13.23
N ASP A 620 -11.13 5.70 -13.72
CA ASP A 620 -11.77 5.09 -14.89
C ASP A 620 -13.26 4.83 -14.64
N ASP A 621 -13.60 4.30 -13.46
CA ASP A 621 -14.99 4.09 -13.05
C ASP A 621 -15.78 5.41 -12.98
N ALA A 622 -15.16 6.49 -12.47
CA ALA A 622 -15.77 7.83 -12.46
C ALA A 622 -15.96 8.39 -13.88
N LEU A 623 -14.94 8.29 -14.74
CA LEU A 623 -14.96 8.80 -16.11
C LEU A 623 -16.00 8.09 -16.96
N PHE A 624 -16.11 6.76 -16.85
CA PHE A 624 -17.15 5.98 -17.52
C PHE A 624 -18.56 6.50 -17.22
N VAL A 625 -18.81 6.88 -15.96
CA VAL A 625 -20.08 7.44 -15.54
C VAL A 625 -20.29 8.86 -16.05
N LEU A 626 -19.27 9.71 -15.94
CA LEU A 626 -19.36 11.11 -16.33
C LEU A 626 -19.52 11.25 -17.86
N GLU A 627 -18.79 10.47 -18.65
CA GLU A 627 -18.88 10.47 -20.13
C GLU A 627 -20.24 10.01 -20.65
N SER A 628 -20.92 9.13 -19.91
CA SER A 628 -22.27 8.66 -20.25
C SER A 628 -23.39 9.61 -19.74
N SER A 629 -23.05 10.68 -19.02
CA SER A 629 -23.98 11.69 -18.55
C SER A 629 -24.29 12.72 -19.64
N SER A 630 -25.56 13.14 -19.76
CA SER A 630 -25.94 14.23 -20.68
C SER A 630 -25.43 15.61 -20.23
N VAL A 631 -25.22 15.77 -18.92
CA VAL A 631 -24.62 16.96 -18.31
C VAL A 631 -23.61 16.46 -17.28
N PRO A 632 -22.35 16.21 -17.67
CA PRO A 632 -21.30 15.81 -16.72
C PRO A 632 -20.98 16.98 -15.78
N ASP A 633 -20.68 16.66 -14.53
CA ASP A 633 -20.07 17.62 -13.61
C ASP A 633 -18.66 17.94 -14.11
N ALA A 634 -18.45 19.20 -14.52
CA ALA A 634 -17.21 19.62 -15.15
C ALA A 634 -16.01 19.58 -14.18
N GLU A 635 -16.24 19.81 -12.89
CA GLU A 635 -15.18 19.78 -11.89
C GLU A 635 -14.74 18.33 -11.63
N LEU A 636 -15.70 17.41 -11.47
CA LEU A 636 -15.38 15.99 -11.29
C LEU A 636 -14.69 15.39 -12.52
N MET A 637 -15.12 15.76 -13.73
CA MET A 637 -14.47 15.31 -14.97
C MET A 637 -13.03 15.81 -15.05
N ARG A 638 -12.78 17.07 -14.69
CA ARG A 638 -11.43 17.64 -14.63
C ARG A 638 -10.56 16.89 -13.61
N SER A 639 -11.04 16.74 -12.37
CA SER A 639 -10.31 16.05 -11.31
C SER A 639 -9.99 14.60 -11.68
N ALA A 640 -10.95 13.87 -12.26
CA ALA A 640 -10.74 12.48 -12.65
C ALA A 640 -9.67 12.33 -13.74
N LEU A 641 -9.71 13.17 -14.78
CA LEU A 641 -8.72 13.14 -15.87
C LEU A 641 -7.32 13.55 -15.39
N GLN A 642 -7.22 14.59 -14.55
CA GLN A 642 -5.95 15.03 -13.96
C GLN A 642 -5.38 13.97 -13.01
N GLY A 643 -6.20 13.45 -12.10
CA GLY A 643 -5.81 12.42 -11.15
C GLY A 643 -5.33 11.15 -11.85
N ARG A 644 -6.04 10.68 -12.88
CA ARG A 644 -5.61 9.52 -13.67
C ARG A 644 -4.29 9.77 -14.39
N GLY A 645 -4.10 10.97 -14.95
CA GLY A 645 -2.84 11.40 -15.56
C GLY A 645 -1.67 11.33 -14.56
N LEU A 646 -1.84 11.92 -13.37
CA LEU A 646 -0.85 11.89 -12.29
C LEU A 646 -0.55 10.47 -11.79
N ALA A 647 -1.56 9.60 -11.75
CA ALA A 647 -1.37 8.20 -11.36
C ALA A 647 -0.49 7.45 -12.36
N TYR A 648 -0.74 7.61 -13.66
CA TYR A 648 0.09 7.01 -14.70
C TYR A 648 1.50 7.63 -14.78
N GLU A 649 1.62 8.95 -14.56
CA GLU A 649 2.93 9.60 -14.42
C GLU A 649 3.76 8.97 -13.31
N SER A 650 3.13 8.74 -12.16
CA SER A 650 3.80 8.18 -10.99
C SER A 650 4.29 6.75 -11.25
N LEU A 651 3.49 5.97 -12.01
CA LEU A 651 3.83 4.61 -12.45
C LEU A 651 4.84 4.56 -13.61
N LEU A 652 5.25 5.70 -14.17
CA LEU A 652 6.09 5.79 -15.36
C LEU A 652 5.51 5.00 -16.55
N ASP A 653 4.19 5.03 -16.71
CA ASP A 653 3.48 4.41 -17.83
C ASP A 653 3.21 5.45 -18.92
N PRO A 654 4.06 5.52 -19.98
CA PRO A 654 3.95 6.56 -20.99
C PRO A 654 2.66 6.47 -21.80
N GLU A 655 2.13 5.26 -22.02
CA GLU A 655 0.93 5.05 -22.85
C GLU A 655 -0.32 5.51 -22.09
N GLY A 656 -0.48 5.07 -20.84
CA GLY A 656 -1.60 5.47 -19.99
C GLY A 656 -1.60 6.97 -19.68
N MET A 657 -0.43 7.54 -19.44
CA MET A 657 -0.22 8.97 -19.21
C MET A 657 -0.58 9.79 -20.46
N ALA A 658 -0.07 9.40 -21.62
CA ALA A 658 -0.36 10.08 -22.88
C ALA A 658 -1.86 10.04 -23.23
N ASN A 659 -2.51 8.88 -23.06
CA ASN A 659 -3.93 8.76 -23.30
C ASN A 659 -4.76 9.66 -22.36
N SER A 660 -4.41 9.68 -21.07
CA SER A 660 -5.10 10.50 -20.07
C SER A 660 -4.99 12.00 -20.35
N TYR A 661 -3.79 12.50 -20.67
CA TYR A 661 -3.62 13.92 -21.01
C TYR A 661 -4.22 14.29 -22.35
N ARG A 662 -4.19 13.41 -23.37
CA ARG A 662 -4.91 13.64 -24.64
C ARG A 662 -6.42 13.76 -24.43
N GLN A 663 -6.97 12.99 -23.50
CA GLN A 663 -8.37 13.11 -23.14
C GLN A 663 -8.65 14.42 -22.40
N LEU A 664 -7.79 14.82 -21.47
CA LEU A 664 -7.87 16.11 -20.77
C LEU A 664 -7.79 17.30 -21.74
N GLN A 665 -6.89 17.27 -22.72
CA GLN A 665 -6.77 18.28 -23.77
C GLN A 665 -8.06 18.40 -24.58
N ARG A 666 -8.58 17.28 -25.08
CA ARG A 666 -9.84 17.27 -25.86
C ARG A 666 -11.00 17.84 -25.04
N TRP A 667 -11.11 17.45 -23.78
CA TRP A 667 -12.15 17.96 -22.89
C TRP A 667 -11.99 19.45 -22.60
N ALA A 668 -10.79 19.91 -22.23
CA ALA A 668 -10.50 21.31 -21.95
C ALA A 668 -10.78 22.21 -23.16
N HIS A 669 -10.44 21.74 -24.37
CA HIS A 669 -10.76 22.44 -25.61
C HIS A 669 -12.27 22.57 -25.82
N GLN A 670 -13.05 21.51 -25.61
CA GLN A 670 -14.52 21.54 -25.72
C GLN A 670 -15.19 22.48 -24.71
N GLN A 671 -14.62 22.60 -23.50
CA GLN A 671 -15.13 23.51 -22.46
C GLN A 671 -14.65 24.97 -22.66
N GLY A 672 -13.72 25.22 -23.58
CA GLY A 672 -13.07 26.53 -23.71
C GLY A 672 -12.13 26.88 -22.56
N ASP A 673 -11.69 25.89 -21.76
CA ASP A 673 -10.77 26.07 -20.63
C ASP A 673 -9.32 26.10 -21.12
N ARG A 674 -8.91 27.27 -21.63
CA ARG A 674 -7.57 27.46 -22.21
C ARG A 674 -6.41 27.26 -21.22
N PRO A 675 -6.45 27.75 -19.97
CA PRO A 675 -5.39 27.49 -19.00
C PRO A 675 -5.16 26.00 -18.75
N LEU A 676 -6.23 25.22 -18.62
CA LEU A 676 -6.14 23.78 -18.44
C LEU A 676 -5.58 23.08 -19.69
N LEU A 677 -6.00 23.50 -20.88
CA LEU A 677 -5.51 22.98 -22.16
C LEU A 677 -4.00 23.16 -22.32
N LEU A 678 -3.49 24.35 -21.97
CA LEU A 678 -2.05 24.66 -21.99
C LEU A 678 -1.29 23.85 -20.94
N THR A 679 -1.86 23.73 -19.72
CA THR A 679 -1.26 22.94 -18.64
C THR A 679 -1.14 21.47 -19.03
N ALA A 680 -2.18 20.90 -19.64
CA ALA A 680 -2.18 19.51 -20.09
C ALA A 680 -1.16 19.26 -21.22
N HIS A 681 -1.04 20.17 -22.19
CA HIS A 681 0.00 20.10 -23.22
C HIS A 681 1.41 20.17 -22.62
N ASN A 682 1.68 21.17 -21.78
CA ASN A 682 3.00 21.33 -21.17
C ASN A 682 3.38 20.10 -20.34
N ARG A 683 2.45 19.57 -19.55
CA ARG A 683 2.67 18.38 -18.74
C ARG A 683 2.95 17.15 -19.60
N LEU A 684 2.14 16.90 -20.63
CA LEU A 684 2.32 15.80 -21.57
C LEU A 684 3.69 15.87 -22.27
N THR A 685 4.03 17.03 -22.84
CA THR A 685 5.33 17.25 -23.50
C THR A 685 6.48 17.03 -22.53
N THR A 686 6.38 17.57 -21.31
CA THR A 686 7.46 17.44 -20.31
C THR A 686 7.63 15.99 -19.86
N MET A 687 6.54 15.28 -19.56
CA MET A 687 6.61 13.90 -19.08
C MET A 687 7.06 12.93 -20.16
N LEU A 688 6.61 13.09 -21.42
CA LEU A 688 7.11 12.29 -22.53
C LEU A 688 8.62 12.50 -22.74
N ALA A 689 9.11 13.73 -22.63
CA ALA A 689 10.54 14.01 -22.70
C ALA A 689 11.31 13.31 -21.57
N LEU A 690 10.84 13.43 -20.32
CA LEU A 690 11.46 12.79 -19.15
C LEU A 690 11.44 11.26 -19.22
N MET A 691 10.46 10.66 -19.89
CA MET A 691 10.35 9.21 -20.09
C MET A 691 11.05 8.71 -21.37
N GLY A 692 11.87 9.55 -22.02
CA GLY A 692 12.63 9.19 -23.22
C GLY A 692 11.82 9.11 -24.52
N GLN A 693 10.54 9.49 -24.50
CA GLN A 693 9.65 9.52 -25.67
C GLN A 693 9.82 10.82 -26.46
N GLN A 694 11.06 11.13 -26.89
CA GLN A 694 11.39 12.44 -27.48
C GLN A 694 10.61 12.74 -28.77
N ALA A 695 10.44 11.75 -29.65
CA ALA A 695 9.71 11.95 -30.91
C ALA A 695 8.25 12.39 -30.67
N GLU A 696 7.55 11.72 -29.75
CA GLU A 696 6.18 12.10 -29.37
C GLU A 696 6.16 13.44 -28.62
N SER A 697 7.09 13.66 -27.68
CA SER A 697 7.23 14.94 -26.97
C SER A 697 7.36 16.11 -27.95
N ASN A 698 8.22 16.01 -28.97
CA ASN A 698 8.43 17.07 -29.95
C ASN A 698 7.20 17.31 -30.81
N GLN A 699 6.46 16.27 -31.15
CA GLN A 699 5.18 16.42 -31.83
C GLN A 699 4.20 17.23 -30.99
N PHE A 700 4.00 16.88 -29.72
CA PHE A 700 3.10 17.62 -28.82
C PHE A 700 3.57 19.04 -28.52
N LEU A 701 4.88 19.28 -28.51
CA LEU A 701 5.44 20.62 -28.39
C LEU A 701 5.08 21.51 -29.58
N LEU A 702 5.14 20.99 -30.80
CA LEU A 702 4.75 21.73 -32.00
C LEU A 702 3.25 22.06 -31.97
N GLU A 703 2.41 21.14 -31.52
CA GLU A 703 0.97 21.37 -31.32
C GLU A 703 0.72 22.48 -30.27
N LEU A 704 1.45 22.46 -29.15
CA LEU A 704 1.40 23.51 -28.13
C LEU A 704 1.79 24.90 -28.70
N LEU A 705 2.84 24.95 -29.53
CA LEU A 705 3.30 26.16 -30.19
C LEU A 705 2.24 26.77 -31.13
N GLU A 706 1.59 25.94 -31.94
CA GLU A 706 0.47 26.38 -32.80
C GLU A 706 -0.68 26.96 -31.96
N LEU A 707 -0.98 26.34 -30.82
CA LEU A 707 -2.04 26.79 -29.91
C LEU A 707 -1.72 28.11 -29.20
N VAL A 708 -0.44 28.40 -28.93
CA VAL A 708 0.02 29.66 -28.33
C VAL A 708 0.15 30.78 -29.37
N SER A 709 0.62 30.46 -30.58
CA SER A 709 0.89 31.44 -31.65
C SER A 709 -0.35 32.00 -32.36
N THR A 710 -1.51 31.37 -32.19
CA THR A 710 -2.78 31.78 -32.84
C THR A 710 -3.50 32.95 -32.14
N ASP A 711 -2.95 33.52 -31.06
CA ASP A 711 -3.57 34.63 -30.33
C ASP A 711 -2.53 35.69 -29.90
N GLU A 712 -2.51 36.84 -30.60
CA GLU A 712 -1.52 37.92 -30.39
C GLU A 712 -1.56 38.53 -28.97
N ALA A 713 -2.68 38.43 -28.25
CA ALA A 713 -2.79 38.91 -26.87
C ALA A 713 -2.14 37.94 -25.86
N ALA A 714 -2.28 36.63 -26.08
CA ALA A 714 -1.69 35.58 -25.24
C ALA A 714 -0.18 35.39 -25.52
N ALA A 715 0.26 35.64 -26.76
CA ALA A 715 1.66 35.61 -27.16
C ALA A 715 2.54 36.61 -26.38
N ARG A 716 1.95 37.70 -25.85
CA ARG A 716 2.65 38.67 -24.98
C ARG A 716 2.70 38.25 -23.52
N GLU A 717 1.68 37.57 -23.00
CA GLU A 717 1.65 37.11 -21.59
C GLU A 717 2.54 35.87 -21.36
N HIS A 718 2.79 35.06 -22.39
CA HIS A 718 3.49 33.78 -22.25
C HIS A 718 4.76 33.68 -23.10
N ALA A 719 5.54 34.77 -23.17
CA ALA A 719 6.82 34.82 -23.90
C ALA A 719 7.81 33.69 -23.49
N VAL A 720 7.73 33.23 -22.24
CA VAL A 720 8.51 32.10 -21.70
C VAL A 720 8.15 30.77 -22.37
N LEU A 721 6.87 30.52 -22.65
CA LEU A 721 6.43 29.28 -23.32
C LEU A 721 6.83 29.29 -24.80
N ILE A 722 6.83 30.46 -25.44
CA ILE A 722 7.28 30.62 -26.83
C ILE A 722 8.80 30.42 -26.92
N ASP A 723 9.59 31.05 -26.05
CA ASP A 723 11.07 30.90 -26.01
C ASP A 723 11.50 29.46 -25.65
N LEU A 724 10.86 28.84 -24.64
CA LEU A 724 11.12 27.44 -24.28
C LEU A 724 10.89 26.49 -25.47
N ALA A 725 9.84 26.75 -26.24
CA ALA A 725 9.44 25.92 -27.34
C ALA A 725 10.26 26.19 -28.62
N GLU A 726 10.71 27.43 -28.87
CA GLU A 726 11.71 27.73 -29.91
C GLU A 726 13.07 27.07 -29.60
N ARG A 727 13.51 27.08 -28.34
CA ARG A 727 14.75 26.40 -27.92
C ARG A 727 14.65 24.89 -28.08
N ARG A 728 13.55 24.28 -27.63
CA ARG A 728 13.33 22.83 -27.81
C ARG A 728 13.19 22.44 -29.28
N ARG A 729 12.61 23.29 -30.13
CA ARG A 729 12.60 23.10 -31.59
C ARG A 729 14.00 23.09 -32.19
N GLN A 730 14.93 23.89 -31.67
CA GLN A 730 16.33 23.89 -32.10
C GLN A 730 17.12 22.68 -31.60
N ILE A 731 16.83 22.20 -30.39
CA ILE A 731 17.52 21.05 -29.78
C ILE A 731 17.06 19.72 -30.41
N TYR A 732 15.76 19.58 -30.73
CA TYR A 732 15.18 18.27 -31.08
C TYR A 732 14.52 18.20 -32.47
N SER A 733 14.87 19.09 -33.41
CA SER A 733 14.37 19.00 -34.79
C SER A 733 14.79 17.66 -35.42
N PRO A 734 13.90 16.93 -36.11
CA PRO A 734 14.31 15.75 -36.84
C PRO A 734 15.28 16.15 -37.95
N LEU A 735 16.42 15.46 -38.02
CA LEU A 735 17.36 15.60 -39.14
C LEU A 735 16.62 15.27 -40.46
N PRO A 736 16.81 16.05 -41.54
CA PRO A 736 16.19 15.77 -42.82
C PRO A 736 16.54 14.37 -43.33
N ALA A 737 15.56 13.68 -43.93
CA ALA A 737 15.67 12.29 -44.40
C ALA A 737 16.78 12.05 -45.45
N ASP A 738 17.35 13.11 -46.02
CA ASP A 738 18.34 13.05 -47.10
C ASP A 738 19.81 13.08 -46.59
N ALA A 739 20.04 13.14 -45.29
CA ALA A 739 21.39 13.22 -44.71
C ALA A 739 22.06 11.85 -44.55
N LYS A 740 22.23 11.08 -45.65
CA LYS A 740 23.03 9.85 -45.64
C LYS A 740 24.53 10.06 -45.94
N SER A 741 24.97 11.28 -46.16
CA SER A 741 26.38 11.55 -46.45
C SER A 741 26.77 13.00 -46.16
N ALA A 742 26.98 13.34 -44.89
CA ALA A 742 27.86 14.44 -44.50
C ALA A 742 28.22 14.29 -43.01
N THR A 743 29.49 14.00 -42.73
CA THR A 743 30.13 14.52 -41.53
C THR A 743 29.81 16.00 -41.43
N LEU A 744 29.14 16.45 -40.36
CA LEU A 744 29.17 17.81 -39.82
C LEU A 744 28.15 17.89 -38.67
N TRP A 745 28.65 17.85 -37.44
CA TRP A 745 28.17 18.81 -36.45
C TRP A 745 28.40 20.18 -37.10
N ALA A 746 27.37 20.82 -37.63
CA ALA A 746 27.50 22.21 -38.02
C ALA A 746 27.83 22.96 -36.73
N ALA A 747 29.05 23.48 -36.63
CA ALA A 747 29.43 24.35 -35.54
C ALA A 747 28.41 25.49 -35.47
N TYR A 748 27.78 25.61 -34.30
CA TYR A 748 26.92 26.74 -33.97
C TYR A 748 27.64 28.04 -34.37
N THR A 749 27.06 28.76 -35.32
CA THR A 749 27.48 30.11 -35.67
C THR A 749 26.51 31.04 -34.96
N PRO A 750 26.93 31.68 -33.85
CA PRO A 750 26.08 32.65 -33.18
C PRO A 750 25.70 33.76 -34.17
N PRO A 751 24.50 34.36 -34.04
CA PRO A 751 24.17 35.57 -34.78
C PRO A 751 25.25 36.63 -34.57
N PRO A 752 25.50 37.53 -35.55
CA PRO A 752 26.46 38.61 -35.35
C PRO A 752 26.12 39.35 -34.06
N PRO A 753 27.12 39.75 -33.26
CA PRO A 753 26.88 40.45 -32.01
C PRO A 753 25.96 41.65 -32.28
N VAL A 754 24.89 41.76 -31.50
CA VAL A 754 24.08 42.97 -31.48
C VAL A 754 25.04 44.12 -31.19
N VAL A 755 25.16 45.05 -32.15
CA VAL A 755 26.03 46.21 -32.03
C VAL A 755 25.72 46.89 -30.68
N PRO A 756 26.72 47.11 -29.82
CA PRO A 756 26.49 47.65 -28.48
C PRO A 756 26.25 49.15 -28.58
N ASN A 757 25.10 49.57 -29.11
CA ASN A 757 24.60 50.93 -28.89
C ASN A 757 23.13 51.16 -29.31
N ALA A 758 22.18 50.43 -28.71
CA ALA A 758 20.77 50.82 -28.79
C ALA A 758 20.51 52.18 -28.09
N VAL A 759 21.39 52.60 -27.16
CA VAL A 759 21.29 53.88 -26.45
C VAL A 759 21.77 55.07 -27.30
N ALA A 760 22.78 54.90 -28.17
CA ALA A 760 23.23 55.99 -29.05
C ALA A 760 22.28 56.30 -30.22
N GLN A 761 21.48 55.33 -30.69
CA GLN A 761 20.49 55.59 -31.75
C GLN A 761 19.21 56.29 -31.26
N LEU A 762 18.89 56.21 -29.97
CA LEU A 762 17.78 56.97 -29.37
C LEU A 762 18.11 58.42 -29.00
N GLN A 763 19.38 58.84 -29.15
CA GLN A 763 19.81 60.23 -28.93
C GLN A 763 20.03 61.02 -30.23
N GLN A 764 19.77 60.44 -31.40
CA GLN A 764 19.85 61.10 -32.72
C GLN A 764 18.54 61.08 -33.53
N ALA A 765 17.44 60.60 -32.96
CA ALA A 765 16.07 60.83 -33.44
C ALA A 765 15.32 61.67 -32.40
#